data_AF-A0A970TB41-F1
#
_entry.id   AF-A0A970TB41-F1
#
_cell.length_a   1.000
_cell.length_b   1.000
_cell.length_c   1.000
_cell.angle_alpha   90.00
_cell.angle_beta   90.00
_cell.angle_gamma   90.00
#
_symmetry.space_group_name_H-M   'P 1'
#
loop_
_entity.id
_entity.type
_entity.pdbx_description
1 polymer ?
#
loop_
_entity_poly.entity_id
_entity_poly.type
_entity_poly.pdbx_seq_one_letter_code
_entity_poly.pdbx_strand_id
1 'polypeptide(L)'
;MANLLIDFKLNSATVANPDGTLSTNFTGTTVVPGPGDTIIGNLPSALDLGAAGKANCNISTIVPNMKQFCIHVVFNAKGPVNARQNLVESNMFPFSIYLAKGSTVNNCNLVTSVKPKNHNWNGPDTLFKKVLNLNKWYTASLVYDYDTAALFLDGELVSVHAFPEGSIEKLTGNKLFFGTWVDGARDHFNGKMAAFQLYDGIPADFENLLDEQRNHAEWFITYKSEAFKKSFNIGERTKAVEYISSTGTHIQYYANCAIMYHFSLGTAFEMHGSIYAKYKAMLNSKTLGYLVCDESNTTKAGGKKSLFSKGGIYWSSGTGAHPVFDKIYSEYENLGESKIWGFPIKDQKSITSGFEQEFQNCRFYYKNGDAKAHEVHGSILTKYLSIGAYTQWGFPQTNESDVKRDATIIGKFSQFEGCTIFWSNNTGAFEVHGDIRKKYLDMKGPLSDLGFPTSDESDIPNYAGAGKANTFQKGSILWYGNFNSIKIARPYKLYIGRIDSKESEGFGRGQNDLYIKKIKVTEGSTVLYEARRPSSGDWGGKNVVNVNFTIPNIITPNRLNIKVKFYLDIWESDAPTNADDHMGSYEKVLEAANAWGLRDNEGVYNVAFGKIRSLTWAVKPQVNISTLSETEKWWGVSNRGTNPVTYRQYASAFKGVDSDTEWWDVTDWIERAYYEGAIKGIAKGGNCFGMSVEGIYARKCRSLFSLPVNRFTDWNVVANEFNIKQTYQAGADPIWWFLGQFLSGNTHDPVDVFNRTLNEFNRGNHPVLCVAQNYDFSGKPHAILPVAWDKSTKPWKITICDPNAPGQLKTLLVNPDSNTFSYTGTSSYSGGEWSGGRLHYMPYSILDDRQRLPIWDLILLLLAGTILILADDGDTVSITDADGQDLNGSGARARELLKNNIQPSEFFISYNGYDSALRPGQIFVRRELSVQTGVTSSISSIINRPVVNRMASTRIASLHNLISGDKTATKIIEGRSPQHILNDSKSVSKLNRAVIAELHKLANANSKRNFIHTIKGNKNGTLNYMVKSGLNLFNVETAVNSNETHKLEVNDLGSNFMTLKMNSARVKNINLNIQNQIGVGGDFTLMKIQNFPVGPANKLEVNIKQGIGGVEILNNGPQFNLNVTMSSKINKVSSQKTFTVPVEKGVRLMPASFLTEKELTV
;
A
#
# COMPACT_ATOMS: atom_id res chain seq x y z
N MET A 1 -19.97 86.95 4.43
CA MET A 1 -19.04 87.99 4.94
C MET A 1 -19.37 88.21 6.39
N ALA A 2 -18.40 88.03 7.28
CA ALA A 2 -18.60 88.23 8.71
C ALA A 2 -18.89 89.70 9.04
N ASN A 3 -19.90 89.96 9.86
CA ASN A 3 -20.27 91.31 10.28
C ASN A 3 -19.74 91.60 11.69
N LEU A 4 -19.16 92.78 11.90
CA LEU A 4 -18.56 93.16 13.18
C LEU A 4 -19.65 93.71 14.11
N LEU A 5 -19.95 92.99 15.19
CA LEU A 5 -20.98 93.36 16.19
C LEU A 5 -20.42 94.25 17.30
N ILE A 6 -19.17 93.97 17.71
CA ILE A 6 -18.45 94.74 18.75
C ILE A 6 -17.05 95.05 18.22
N ASP A 7 -16.64 96.31 18.28
CA ASP A 7 -15.28 96.77 17.98
C ASP A 7 -14.78 97.72 19.08
N PHE A 8 -14.34 97.13 20.19
CA PHE A 8 -13.84 97.88 21.33
C PHE A 8 -12.34 98.08 21.21
N LYS A 9 -11.93 99.34 21.03
CA LYS A 9 -10.55 99.80 21.18
C LYS A 9 -10.36 100.36 22.58
N LEU A 10 -9.57 99.70 23.42
CA LEU A 10 -9.40 100.03 24.84
C LEU A 10 -8.37 101.16 25.01
N ASN A 11 -8.64 102.32 24.42
CA ASN A 11 -7.78 103.53 24.47
C ASN A 11 -8.20 104.53 25.56
N SER A 12 -9.33 104.30 26.22
CA SER A 12 -9.85 105.11 27.33
C SER A 12 -10.66 104.25 28.30
N ALA A 13 -10.90 104.71 29.53
CA ALA A 13 -11.70 103.95 30.51
C ALA A 13 -13.16 103.75 30.06
N THR A 14 -13.72 104.68 29.30
CA THR A 14 -15.05 104.52 28.66
C THR A 14 -14.87 104.04 27.24
N VAL A 15 -15.39 102.85 26.94
CA VAL A 15 -15.22 102.17 25.65
C VAL A 15 -16.60 101.94 25.03
N ALA A 16 -16.73 102.11 23.72
CA ALA A 16 -17.94 101.86 22.94
C ALA A 16 -17.54 101.41 21.53
N ASN A 17 -18.53 100.97 20.74
CA ASN A 17 -18.33 100.76 19.30
C ASN A 17 -18.01 102.10 18.59
N PRO A 18 -17.44 102.07 17.37
CA PRO A 18 -17.16 103.28 16.59
C PRO A 18 -18.38 104.17 16.32
N ASP A 19 -19.58 103.58 16.30
CA ASP A 19 -20.87 104.28 16.16
C ASP A 19 -21.48 104.77 17.50
N GLY A 20 -20.79 104.54 18.62
CA GLY A 20 -21.21 104.91 19.98
C GLY A 20 -22.11 103.89 20.68
N THR A 21 -22.48 102.78 20.03
CA THR A 21 -23.32 101.74 20.65
C THR A 21 -22.55 100.88 21.66
N LEU A 22 -23.27 100.16 22.53
CA LEU A 22 -22.71 99.21 23.50
C LEU A 22 -21.63 99.78 24.45
N SER A 23 -21.81 101.02 24.92
CA SER A 23 -20.85 101.66 25.83
C SER A 23 -20.70 100.93 27.18
N THR A 24 -19.46 100.85 27.67
CA THR A 24 -19.10 100.29 28.98
C THR A 24 -17.96 101.08 29.62
N ASN A 25 -17.92 101.12 30.96
CA ASN A 25 -16.86 101.78 31.71
C ASN A 25 -15.97 100.76 32.42
N PHE A 26 -14.67 100.83 32.18
CA PHE A 26 -13.64 100.07 32.86
C PHE A 26 -13.25 100.78 34.15
N THR A 27 -13.38 100.07 35.27
CA THR A 27 -13.00 100.57 36.60
C THR A 27 -11.67 99.98 37.02
N GLY A 28 -10.85 100.75 37.74
CA GLY A 28 -9.56 100.26 38.26
C GLY A 28 -8.47 100.09 37.20
N THR A 29 -8.55 100.82 36.08
CA THR A 29 -7.64 100.70 34.93
C THR A 29 -6.89 101.99 34.64
N THR A 30 -5.72 101.89 34.00
CA THR A 30 -4.96 103.05 33.47
C THR A 30 -4.63 102.89 32.00
N VAL A 31 -4.63 103.99 31.23
CA VAL A 31 -4.23 103.97 29.82
C VAL A 31 -2.70 103.86 29.71
N VAL A 32 -2.23 102.91 28.92
CA VAL A 32 -0.80 102.60 28.70
C VAL A 32 -0.52 102.41 27.20
N PRO A 33 0.76 102.42 26.75
CA PRO A 33 1.09 102.09 25.37
C PRO A 33 0.60 100.69 24.97
N GLY A 34 -0.03 100.62 23.79
CA GLY A 34 -0.52 99.38 23.20
C GLY A 34 0.56 98.61 22.42
N PRO A 35 0.17 97.51 21.75
CA PRO A 35 1.10 96.68 20.96
C PRO A 35 1.57 97.31 19.64
N GLY A 36 0.93 98.39 19.16
CA GLY A 36 1.16 98.88 17.80
C GLY A 36 0.40 98.02 16.78
N ASP A 37 1.05 97.60 15.69
CA ASP A 37 0.42 96.81 14.64
C ASP A 37 0.08 95.38 15.09
N THR A 38 -1.16 94.97 14.84
CA THR A 38 -1.66 93.62 15.09
C THR A 38 -2.46 93.12 13.88
N ILE A 39 -2.83 91.84 13.89
CA ILE A 39 -3.67 91.25 12.83
C ILE A 39 -5.06 91.88 12.72
N ILE A 40 -5.53 92.58 13.76
CA ILE A 40 -6.82 93.29 13.78
C ILE A 40 -6.66 94.82 13.61
N GLY A 41 -5.47 95.28 13.21
CA GLY A 41 -5.15 96.68 12.97
C GLY A 41 -4.18 97.28 13.98
N ASN A 42 -3.90 98.58 13.81
CA ASN A 42 -2.99 99.34 14.67
C ASN A 42 -3.68 99.74 15.99
N LEU A 43 -3.06 99.38 17.11
CA LEU A 43 -3.53 99.61 18.48
C LEU A 43 -2.44 100.34 19.29
N PRO A 44 -2.39 101.69 19.23
CA PRO A 44 -1.33 102.48 19.87
C PRO A 44 -1.49 102.60 21.40
N SER A 45 -2.66 102.26 21.94
CA SER A 45 -2.99 102.36 23.37
C SER A 45 -3.71 101.11 23.86
N ALA A 46 -3.63 100.89 25.17
CA ALA A 46 -4.30 99.80 25.87
C ALA A 46 -4.69 100.22 27.29
N LEU A 47 -5.52 99.43 27.96
CA LEU A 47 -5.77 99.55 29.39
C LEU A 47 -4.93 98.54 30.18
N ASP A 48 -4.19 98.98 31.19
CA ASP A 48 -3.65 98.11 32.25
C ASP A 48 -4.74 97.88 33.30
N LEU A 49 -5.20 96.64 33.39
CA LEU A 49 -6.23 96.24 34.33
C LEU A 49 -5.64 95.94 35.72
N GLY A 50 -4.32 95.70 35.84
CA GLY A 50 -3.73 95.25 37.09
C GLY A 50 -4.49 94.06 37.69
N ALA A 51 -4.53 93.94 39.02
CA ALA A 51 -5.21 92.81 39.68
C ALA A 51 -6.71 93.04 39.99
N ALA A 52 -7.27 94.21 39.65
CA ALA A 52 -8.63 94.62 40.05
C ALA A 52 -9.47 95.24 38.93
N GLY A 53 -8.85 95.53 37.78
CA GLY A 53 -9.46 96.20 36.66
C GLY A 53 -10.51 95.30 35.99
N LYS A 54 -11.68 95.87 35.72
CA LYS A 54 -12.81 95.12 35.16
C LYS A 54 -13.86 96.02 34.52
N ALA A 55 -14.67 95.42 33.66
CA ALA A 55 -15.88 96.03 33.10
C ALA A 55 -16.95 94.97 32.84
N ASN A 56 -18.20 95.40 32.70
CA ASN A 56 -19.25 94.58 32.09
C ASN A 56 -20.10 95.41 31.14
N CYS A 57 -20.31 94.91 29.93
CA CYS A 57 -21.11 95.54 28.89
C CYS A 57 -22.44 94.80 28.73
N ASN A 58 -23.57 95.53 28.69
CA ASN A 58 -24.87 94.94 28.39
C ASN A 58 -25.00 94.74 26.87
N ILE A 59 -25.20 93.49 26.46
CA ILE A 59 -25.25 93.07 25.06
C ILE A 59 -26.62 92.51 24.66
N SER A 60 -27.68 92.83 25.43
CA SER A 60 -29.05 92.35 25.18
C SER A 60 -29.60 92.72 23.80
N THR A 61 -29.09 93.78 23.17
CA THR A 61 -29.50 94.26 21.84
C THR A 61 -28.86 93.48 20.69
N ILE A 62 -27.83 92.68 20.95
CA ILE A 62 -27.17 91.86 19.93
C ILE A 62 -28.00 90.60 19.67
N VAL A 63 -28.26 90.29 18.39
CA VAL A 63 -28.81 89.00 17.96
C VAL A 63 -27.64 88.09 17.60
N PRO A 64 -27.29 87.11 18.44
CA PRO A 64 -26.11 86.29 18.25
C PRO A 64 -26.30 85.24 17.16
N ASN A 65 -25.32 85.09 16.27
CA ASN A 65 -25.24 83.91 15.42
C ASN A 65 -24.68 82.74 16.22
N MET A 66 -25.57 81.81 16.58
CA MET A 66 -25.24 80.63 17.39
C MET A 66 -24.65 79.48 16.60
N LYS A 67 -24.44 79.66 15.29
CA LYS A 67 -23.81 78.66 14.43
C LYS A 67 -22.37 79.01 14.15
N GLN A 68 -22.07 80.30 13.92
CA GLN A 68 -20.74 80.75 13.53
C GLN A 68 -20.43 82.12 14.15
N PHE A 69 -19.30 82.23 14.85
CA PHE A 69 -18.81 83.52 15.37
C PHE A 69 -17.29 83.52 15.53
N CYS A 70 -16.70 84.71 15.49
CA CYS A 70 -15.27 84.92 15.75
C CYS A 70 -15.10 86.01 16.81
N ILE A 71 -14.19 85.78 17.76
CA ILE A 71 -13.89 86.73 18.84
C ILE A 71 -12.39 86.98 18.85
N HIS A 72 -11.97 88.25 18.84
CA HIS A 72 -10.59 88.64 19.08
C HIS A 72 -10.43 89.32 20.43
N VAL A 73 -9.35 88.98 21.14
CA VAL A 73 -8.89 89.67 22.35
C VAL A 73 -7.39 89.95 22.20
N VAL A 74 -7.00 91.21 22.32
CA VAL A 74 -5.58 91.60 22.34
C VAL A 74 -5.15 91.88 23.77
N PHE A 75 -4.24 91.06 24.30
CA PHE A 75 -3.88 91.09 25.71
C PHE A 75 -2.38 90.91 25.95
N ASN A 76 -1.94 91.29 27.15
CA ASN A 76 -0.59 91.08 27.66
C ASN A 76 -0.70 90.69 29.14
N ALA A 77 -0.41 89.44 29.46
CA ALA A 77 -0.53 88.90 30.81
C ALA A 77 0.67 89.31 31.69
N LYS A 78 0.41 89.72 32.93
CA LYS A 78 1.41 90.21 33.89
C LYS A 78 1.44 89.33 35.15
N GLY A 79 2.65 88.94 35.55
CA GLY A 79 2.88 88.14 36.77
C GLY A 79 2.38 86.69 36.69
N PRO A 80 2.76 85.83 37.66
CA PRO A 80 2.47 84.39 37.59
C PRO A 80 0.97 84.08 37.57
N VAL A 81 0.54 83.23 36.63
CA VAL A 81 -0.83 82.71 36.55
C VAL A 81 -0.90 81.41 37.37
N ASN A 82 -1.37 81.53 38.62
CA ASN A 82 -1.46 80.38 39.55
C ASN A 82 -2.83 79.69 39.55
N ALA A 83 -3.86 80.38 39.06
CA ALA A 83 -5.23 79.91 38.92
C ALA A 83 -5.86 80.57 37.68
N ARG A 84 -7.14 80.26 37.40
CA ARG A 84 -7.89 80.85 36.30
C ARG A 84 -7.87 82.38 36.38
N GLN A 85 -7.60 83.04 35.26
CA GLN A 85 -7.67 84.49 35.09
C GLN A 85 -8.45 84.81 33.80
N ASN A 86 -9.61 85.44 33.95
CA ASN A 86 -10.56 85.64 32.86
C ASN A 86 -10.26 86.89 32.04
N LEU A 87 -10.00 86.71 30.74
CA LEU A 87 -9.87 87.83 29.82
C LEU A 87 -11.25 88.37 29.48
N VAL A 88 -12.07 87.54 28.85
CA VAL A 88 -13.44 87.87 28.46
C VAL A 88 -14.34 86.65 28.57
N GLU A 89 -15.49 86.80 29.19
CA GLU A 89 -16.52 85.75 29.26
C GLU A 89 -17.91 86.34 29.11
N SER A 90 -18.81 85.59 28.46
CA SER A 90 -20.20 85.99 28.33
C SER A 90 -21.11 85.10 29.16
N ASN A 91 -22.09 85.71 29.81
CA ASN A 91 -23.21 84.97 30.41
C ASN A 91 -24.44 84.92 29.48
N MET A 92 -24.30 85.37 28.23
CA MET A 92 -25.33 85.37 27.19
C MET A 92 -24.89 84.51 25.99
N PHE A 93 -23.71 84.76 25.44
CA PHE A 93 -23.06 83.86 24.50
C PHE A 93 -22.33 82.76 25.29
N PRO A 94 -22.36 81.50 24.88
CA PRO A 94 -21.66 80.45 25.62
C PRO A 94 -20.20 80.38 25.19
N PHE A 95 -19.41 81.42 25.47
CA PHE A 95 -17.96 81.42 25.31
C PHE A 95 -17.24 81.97 26.56
N SER A 96 -16.01 81.51 26.77
CA SER A 96 -15.06 82.05 27.74
C SER A 96 -13.64 81.98 27.20
N ILE A 97 -12.89 83.06 27.36
CA ILE A 97 -11.47 83.17 27.03
C ILE A 97 -10.72 83.52 28.32
N TYR A 98 -9.84 82.62 28.76
CA TYR A 98 -9.15 82.78 30.04
C TYR A 98 -7.74 82.19 30.02
N LEU A 99 -6.92 82.65 30.95
CA LEU A 99 -5.60 82.09 31.21
C LEU A 99 -5.69 81.04 32.30
N ALA A 100 -5.02 79.92 32.07
CA ALA A 100 -4.80 78.85 33.01
C ALA A 100 -3.32 78.78 33.38
N LYS A 101 -3.04 78.08 34.49
CA LYS A 101 -1.68 77.89 34.99
C LYS A 101 -0.77 77.29 33.92
N GLY A 102 0.40 77.90 33.74
CA GLY A 102 1.45 77.44 32.84
C GLY A 102 2.35 76.35 33.44
N SER A 103 3.28 75.84 32.65
CA SER A 103 4.28 74.85 33.09
C SER A 103 5.37 75.45 34.00
N THR A 104 5.56 76.76 33.95
CA THR A 104 6.52 77.50 34.77
C THR A 104 5.87 78.77 35.34
N VAL A 105 6.52 79.41 36.30
CA VAL A 105 6.03 80.68 36.87
C VAL A 105 6.06 81.85 35.88
N ASN A 106 6.79 81.74 34.77
CA ASN A 106 6.98 82.78 33.76
C ASN A 106 6.12 82.59 32.50
N ASN A 107 5.20 81.63 32.52
CA ASN A 107 4.32 81.35 31.40
C ASN A 107 2.88 81.05 31.86
N CYS A 108 1.98 81.01 30.88
CA CYS A 108 0.59 80.65 31.07
C CYS A 108 0.08 79.81 29.89
N ASN A 109 -1.08 79.20 30.07
CA ASN A 109 -1.83 78.58 28.98
C ASN A 109 -3.05 79.44 28.68
N LEU A 110 -3.35 79.66 27.42
CA LEU A 110 -4.60 80.29 27.00
C LEU A 110 -5.62 79.19 26.70
N VAL A 111 -6.81 79.34 27.28
CA VAL A 111 -7.93 78.44 27.07
C VAL A 111 -9.08 79.24 26.49
N THR A 112 -9.60 78.71 25.39
CA THR A 112 -10.88 79.16 24.84
C THR A 112 -11.88 78.05 25.00
N SER A 113 -13.04 78.36 25.54
CA SER A 113 -14.08 77.37 25.78
C SER A 113 -15.41 77.88 25.29
N VAL A 114 -16.21 76.95 24.81
CA VAL A 114 -17.61 77.15 24.44
C VAL A 114 -18.46 76.14 25.18
N LYS A 115 -19.77 76.40 25.29
CA LYS A 115 -20.73 75.45 25.85
C LYS A 115 -21.84 75.13 24.84
N PRO A 116 -21.62 74.12 23.99
CA PRO A 116 -22.68 73.51 23.20
C PRO A 116 -23.80 72.96 24.08
N LYS A 117 -25.01 72.87 23.55
CA LYS A 117 -26.21 72.40 24.26
C LYS A 117 -26.02 71.05 24.94
N ASN A 118 -25.39 70.10 24.24
CA ASN A 118 -25.27 68.70 24.68
C ASN A 118 -23.90 68.39 25.32
N HIS A 119 -23.09 69.41 25.61
CA HIS A 119 -21.73 69.25 26.13
C HIS A 119 -21.44 70.23 27.27
N ASN A 120 -20.41 69.91 28.07
CA ASN A 120 -19.90 70.82 29.09
C ASN A 120 -18.99 71.90 28.46
N TRP A 121 -18.64 72.91 29.26
CA TRP A 121 -17.65 73.92 28.87
C TRP A 121 -16.32 73.25 28.51
N ASN A 122 -15.93 73.35 27.24
CA ASN A 122 -14.65 72.86 26.76
C ASN A 122 -14.24 73.60 25.48
N GLY A 123 -13.02 73.38 25.01
CA GLY A 123 -12.57 73.93 23.74
C GLY A 123 -11.06 73.82 23.56
N PRO A 124 -10.52 74.45 22.51
CA PRO A 124 -9.11 74.41 22.22
C PRO A 124 -8.33 75.29 23.20
N ASP A 125 -7.11 74.87 23.47
CA ASP A 125 -6.19 75.58 24.33
C ASP A 125 -4.76 75.43 23.85
N THR A 126 -3.85 76.14 24.50
CA THR A 126 -2.43 76.10 24.18
C THR A 126 -1.69 75.00 24.95
N LEU A 127 -2.39 74.21 25.76
CA LEU A 127 -1.81 73.20 26.63
C LEU A 127 -1.09 72.15 25.76
N PHE A 128 0.24 72.10 25.90
CA PHE A 128 1.17 71.27 25.12
C PHE A 128 1.41 71.68 23.65
N LYS A 129 0.82 72.78 23.16
CA LYS A 129 0.96 73.24 21.76
C LYS A 129 1.83 74.48 21.62
N LYS A 130 1.57 75.52 22.41
CA LYS A 130 2.28 76.81 22.35
C LYS A 130 2.42 77.38 23.76
N VAL A 131 3.64 77.74 24.16
CA VAL A 131 3.88 78.35 25.48
C VAL A 131 3.70 79.85 25.37
N LEU A 132 2.82 80.44 26.19
CA LEU A 132 2.63 81.89 26.24
C LEU A 132 3.50 82.48 27.35
N ASN A 133 4.42 83.36 26.96
CA ASN A 133 5.31 84.06 27.88
C ASN A 133 4.59 85.27 28.46
N LEU A 134 4.79 85.51 29.76
CA LEU A 134 4.28 86.71 30.41
C LEU A 134 4.96 87.97 29.85
N ASN A 135 4.30 89.12 29.99
CA ASN A 135 4.73 90.44 29.52
C ASN A 135 4.86 90.59 27.99
N LYS A 136 4.35 89.64 27.20
CA LYS A 136 4.26 89.73 25.74
C LYS A 136 2.82 89.99 25.30
N TRP A 137 2.66 90.78 24.24
CA TRP A 137 1.37 91.00 23.58
C TRP A 137 0.99 89.83 22.68
N TYR A 138 -0.27 89.44 22.74
CA TYR A 138 -0.87 88.40 21.92
C TYR A 138 -2.24 88.83 21.42
N THR A 139 -2.58 88.44 20.19
CA THR A 139 -3.96 88.46 19.67
C THR A 139 -4.51 87.05 19.72
N ALA A 140 -5.43 86.79 20.65
CA ALA A 140 -6.16 85.52 20.74
C ALA A 140 -7.45 85.62 19.93
N SER A 141 -7.68 84.63 19.06
CA SER A 141 -8.95 84.50 18.35
C SER A 141 -9.64 83.19 18.70
N LEU A 142 -10.86 83.26 19.23
CA LEU A 142 -11.76 82.11 19.33
C LEU A 142 -12.68 82.12 18.11
N VAL A 143 -12.59 81.09 17.29
CA VAL A 143 -13.49 80.87 16.15
C VAL A 143 -14.38 79.69 16.48
N TYR A 144 -15.68 79.85 16.30
CA TYR A 144 -16.64 78.76 16.42
C TYR A 144 -17.36 78.56 15.10
N ASP A 145 -17.36 77.33 14.60
CA ASP A 145 -17.97 76.96 13.33
C ASP A 145 -18.79 75.67 13.44
N TYR A 146 -20.11 75.81 13.61
CA TYR A 146 -21.16 74.80 13.79
C TYR A 146 -20.96 73.82 14.95
N ASP A 147 -19.84 73.11 14.92
CA ASP A 147 -19.44 72.04 15.83
C ASP A 147 -17.97 72.12 16.23
N THR A 148 -17.21 73.06 15.68
CA THR A 148 -15.77 73.12 15.85
C THR A 148 -15.39 74.45 16.48
N ALA A 149 -14.71 74.40 17.63
CA ALA A 149 -14.04 75.55 18.22
C ALA A 149 -12.56 75.53 17.83
N ALA A 150 -12.01 76.68 17.46
CA ALA A 150 -10.62 76.85 17.09
C ALA A 150 -9.99 78.03 17.82
N LEU A 151 -8.75 77.85 18.25
CA LEU A 151 -7.93 78.89 18.87
C LEU A 151 -6.84 79.30 17.90
N PHE A 152 -6.85 80.57 17.52
CA PHE A 152 -5.75 81.21 16.81
C PHE A 152 -4.98 82.14 17.75
N LEU A 153 -3.67 82.21 17.55
CA LEU A 153 -2.78 83.12 18.27
C LEU A 153 -1.91 83.88 17.27
N ASP A 154 -2.06 85.20 17.24
CA ASP A 154 -1.38 86.09 16.29
C ASP A 154 -1.63 85.71 14.82
N GLY A 155 -2.83 85.18 14.52
CA GLY A 155 -3.25 84.77 13.17
C GLY A 155 -2.95 83.31 12.82
N GLU A 156 -2.14 82.63 13.64
CA GLU A 156 -1.80 81.21 13.44
C GLU A 156 -2.78 80.30 14.18
N LEU A 157 -3.28 79.24 13.52
CA LEU A 157 -4.10 78.21 14.15
C LEU A 157 -3.26 77.38 15.13
N VAL A 158 -3.66 77.32 16.40
CA VAL A 158 -2.91 76.62 17.47
C VAL A 158 -3.51 75.26 17.80
N SER A 159 -4.84 75.20 17.96
CA SER A 159 -5.56 73.99 18.35
C SER A 159 -7.02 74.08 17.91
N VAL A 160 -7.64 72.92 17.69
CA VAL A 160 -9.07 72.77 17.39
C VAL A 160 -9.71 71.79 18.35
N HIS A 161 -11.00 71.96 18.58
CA HIS A 161 -11.81 71.08 19.40
C HIS A 161 -13.18 70.88 18.78
N ALA A 162 -13.50 69.63 18.46
CA ALA A 162 -14.74 69.25 17.81
C ALA A 162 -15.79 68.72 18.80
N PHE A 163 -17.05 69.04 18.55
CA PHE A 163 -18.20 68.68 19.39
C PHE A 163 -19.26 67.90 18.57
N PRO A 164 -19.46 66.61 18.83
CA PRO A 164 -20.55 65.84 18.21
C PRO A 164 -21.91 66.45 18.56
N GLU A 165 -22.73 66.86 17.59
CA GLU A 165 -23.96 67.64 17.89
C GLU A 165 -23.66 69.01 18.55
N GLY A 166 -22.70 69.75 18.00
CA GLY A 166 -22.17 70.98 18.60
C GLY A 166 -23.14 72.18 18.71
N SER A 167 -24.43 72.06 18.40
CA SER A 167 -25.37 73.20 18.43
C SER A 167 -25.25 74.03 19.72
N ILE A 168 -25.04 75.34 19.58
CA ILE A 168 -24.94 76.30 20.68
C ILE A 168 -26.31 76.98 20.91
N GLU A 169 -26.62 77.28 22.18
CA GLU A 169 -27.83 78.02 22.58
C GLU A 169 -27.47 79.23 23.46
N LYS A 170 -28.38 80.21 23.51
CA LYS A 170 -28.20 81.42 24.33
C LYS A 170 -28.30 81.07 25.81
N LEU A 171 -27.37 81.59 26.61
CA LEU A 171 -27.41 81.54 28.06
C LEU A 171 -28.39 82.58 28.63
N THR A 172 -28.78 82.44 29.89
CA THR A 172 -29.86 83.24 30.52
C THR A 172 -29.49 84.68 30.84
N GLY A 173 -28.21 85.07 30.73
CA GLY A 173 -27.74 86.42 31.01
C GLY A 173 -27.82 87.37 29.82
N ASN A 174 -27.19 88.54 29.96
CA ASN A 174 -27.22 89.62 28.98
C ASN A 174 -25.94 90.47 28.95
N LYS A 175 -24.82 89.95 29.46
CA LYS A 175 -23.59 90.72 29.65
C LYS A 175 -22.34 90.02 29.11
N LEU A 176 -21.39 90.85 28.68
CA LEU A 176 -19.98 90.51 28.55
C LEU A 176 -19.22 91.01 29.77
N PHE A 177 -18.32 90.20 30.30
CA PHE A 177 -17.45 90.53 31.42
C PHE A 177 -16.02 90.59 30.92
N PHE A 178 -15.33 91.69 31.23
CA PHE A 178 -13.93 91.91 30.89
C PHE A 178 -13.11 91.89 32.18
N GLY A 179 -12.03 91.12 32.18
CA GLY A 179 -11.08 91.03 33.29
C GLY A 179 -11.58 90.26 34.52
N THR A 180 -12.80 89.68 34.48
CA THR A 180 -13.42 88.94 35.60
C THR A 180 -14.30 87.79 35.10
N TRP A 181 -14.64 86.86 36.00
CA TRP A 181 -15.66 85.85 35.77
C TRP A 181 -17.07 86.46 35.68
N VAL A 182 -18.05 85.66 35.23
CA VAL A 182 -19.43 86.14 34.95
C VAL A 182 -20.20 86.66 36.18
N ASP A 183 -19.64 86.52 37.39
CA ASP A 183 -20.14 87.16 38.61
C ASP A 183 -19.58 88.59 38.83
N GLY A 184 -18.59 89.01 38.04
CA GLY A 184 -17.89 90.29 38.17
C GLY A 184 -16.91 90.38 39.36
N ALA A 185 -16.59 89.26 40.01
CA ALA A 185 -15.86 89.22 41.27
C ALA A 185 -14.71 88.21 41.33
N ARG A 186 -14.76 87.09 40.59
CA ARG A 186 -13.72 86.04 40.66
C ARG A 186 -12.84 86.01 39.42
N ASP A 187 -11.75 85.24 39.49
CA ASP A 187 -10.81 84.97 38.40
C ASP A 187 -10.30 86.25 37.70
N HIS A 188 -9.87 87.25 38.47
CA HIS A 188 -9.43 88.53 37.91
C HIS A 188 -8.21 88.36 37.00
N PHE A 189 -8.26 88.96 35.82
CA PHE A 189 -7.10 89.03 34.92
C PHE A 189 -6.08 90.05 35.40
N ASN A 190 -4.83 89.62 35.55
CA ASN A 190 -3.71 90.48 35.85
C ASN A 190 -2.92 90.79 34.58
N GLY A 191 -3.12 91.97 33.99
CA GLY A 191 -2.42 92.36 32.78
C GLY A 191 -3.07 93.52 32.04
N LYS A 192 -2.72 93.65 30.77
CA LYS A 192 -3.17 94.73 29.88
C LYS A 192 -4.04 94.19 28.76
N MET A 193 -5.01 94.97 28.30
CA MET A 193 -5.89 94.64 27.17
C MET A 193 -6.02 95.84 26.24
N ALA A 194 -5.81 95.61 24.93
CA ALA A 194 -5.78 96.66 23.92
C ALA A 194 -7.05 96.72 23.05
N ALA A 195 -7.65 95.56 22.77
CA ALA A 195 -8.85 95.49 21.94
C ALA A 195 -9.69 94.23 22.23
N PHE A 196 -10.98 94.34 21.92
CA PHE A 196 -11.92 93.22 21.85
C PHE A 196 -12.83 93.38 20.62
N GLN A 197 -12.95 92.32 19.83
CA GLN A 197 -13.87 92.28 18.68
C GLN A 197 -14.74 91.03 18.74
N LEU A 198 -16.00 91.17 18.33
CA LEU A 198 -16.96 90.06 18.17
C LEU A 198 -17.62 90.16 16.80
N TYR A 199 -17.47 89.11 15.99
CA TYR A 199 -18.07 88.96 14.67
C TYR A 199 -19.27 88.01 14.69
N ASP A 200 -20.31 88.38 13.95
CA ASP A 200 -21.33 87.47 13.43
C ASP A 200 -20.79 86.79 12.17
N GLY A 201 -20.51 85.48 12.25
CA GLY A 201 -19.79 84.74 11.22
C GLY A 201 -18.27 84.73 11.41
N ILE A 202 -17.56 84.18 10.42
CA ILE A 202 -16.11 83.95 10.46
C ILE A 202 -15.45 84.73 9.32
N PRO A 203 -14.38 85.50 9.57
CA PRO A 203 -13.62 86.12 8.49
C PRO A 203 -12.95 85.06 7.59
N ALA A 204 -12.90 85.30 6.28
CA ALA A 204 -12.53 84.29 5.28
C ALA A 204 -11.16 83.63 5.51
N ASP A 205 -10.16 84.39 5.96
CA ASP A 205 -8.82 83.85 6.23
C ASP A 205 -8.82 82.79 7.36
N PHE A 206 -9.67 82.97 8.38
CA PHE A 206 -9.83 82.02 9.47
C PHE A 206 -10.68 80.82 9.06
N GLU A 207 -11.73 81.03 8.25
CA GLU A 207 -12.61 79.97 7.75
C GLU A 207 -11.83 78.97 6.89
N ASN A 208 -11.01 79.46 5.94
CA ASN A 208 -10.18 78.60 5.09
C ASN A 208 -9.19 77.73 5.89
N LEU A 209 -8.52 78.30 6.90
CA LEU A 209 -7.58 77.57 7.76
C LEU A 209 -8.30 76.54 8.65
N LEU A 210 -9.52 76.86 9.11
CA LEU A 210 -10.31 75.95 9.93
C LEU A 210 -10.81 74.74 9.12
N ASP A 211 -11.26 74.97 7.89
CA ASP A 211 -11.72 73.91 6.99
C ASP A 211 -10.62 72.91 6.64
N GLU A 212 -9.38 73.36 6.46
CA GLU A 212 -8.22 72.48 6.29
C GLU A 212 -8.04 71.56 7.53
N GLN A 213 -8.21 72.13 8.73
CA GLN A 213 -8.00 71.42 9.99
C GLN A 213 -9.10 70.39 10.33
N ARG A 214 -10.29 70.48 9.71
CA ARG A 214 -11.36 69.46 9.86
C ARG A 214 -10.96 68.07 9.37
N ASN A 215 -9.87 67.98 8.59
CA ASN A 215 -9.31 66.70 8.13
C ASN A 215 -8.09 66.24 8.96
N HIS A 216 -7.73 66.96 10.04
CA HIS A 216 -6.59 66.63 10.90
C HIS A 216 -6.97 65.78 12.12
N ALA A 217 -5.97 65.03 12.62
CA ALA A 217 -6.14 64.08 13.71
C ALA A 217 -6.74 64.67 15.00
N GLU A 218 -6.37 65.91 15.34
CA GLU A 218 -6.84 66.57 16.57
C GLU A 218 -8.36 66.78 16.56
N TRP A 219 -8.94 67.07 15.40
CA TRP A 219 -10.39 67.19 15.22
C TRP A 219 -11.10 65.85 15.53
N PHE A 220 -10.66 64.76 14.91
CA PHE A 220 -11.25 63.42 15.13
C PHE A 220 -11.08 62.94 16.58
N ILE A 221 -9.92 63.19 17.18
CA ILE A 221 -9.62 62.81 18.57
C ILE A 221 -10.54 63.57 19.54
N THR A 222 -10.67 64.89 19.39
CA THR A 222 -11.51 65.69 20.28
C THR A 222 -12.98 65.37 20.10
N TYR A 223 -13.44 65.18 18.86
CA TYR A 223 -14.77 64.69 18.53
C TYR A 223 -15.09 63.39 19.28
N LYS A 224 -14.20 62.38 19.16
CA LYS A 224 -14.32 61.10 19.86
C LYS A 224 -14.30 61.27 21.38
N SER A 225 -13.45 62.15 21.89
CA SER A 225 -13.35 62.39 23.34
C SER A 225 -14.65 62.92 23.92
N GLU A 226 -15.34 63.85 23.24
CA GLU A 226 -16.63 64.37 23.70
C GLU A 226 -17.74 63.34 23.60
N ALA A 227 -17.75 62.52 22.54
CA ALA A 227 -18.69 61.40 22.43
C ALA A 227 -18.50 60.39 23.58
N PHE A 228 -17.25 60.07 23.90
CA PHE A 228 -16.91 59.01 24.85
C PHE A 228 -17.07 59.43 26.32
N LYS A 229 -16.88 60.72 26.64
CA LYS A 229 -17.14 61.27 27.99
C LYS A 229 -18.55 61.01 28.51
N LYS A 230 -19.54 60.81 27.63
CA LYS A 230 -20.93 60.50 28.01
C LYS A 230 -21.05 59.14 28.73
N SER A 231 -20.16 58.19 28.46
CA SER A 231 -20.19 56.84 29.02
C SER A 231 -18.98 56.48 29.88
N PHE A 232 -17.89 57.27 29.83
CA PHE A 232 -16.66 56.95 30.54
C PHE A 232 -15.91 58.19 31.03
N ASN A 233 -15.36 58.11 32.24
CA ASN A 233 -14.49 59.14 32.78
C ASN A 233 -13.07 59.01 32.20
N ILE A 234 -12.79 59.74 31.11
CA ILE A 234 -11.49 59.71 30.43
C ILE A 234 -10.33 60.31 31.27
N GLY A 235 -10.64 61.25 32.18
CA GLY A 235 -9.66 62.01 32.96
C GLY A 235 -8.90 63.08 32.17
N GLU A 236 -7.93 63.73 32.81
CA GLU A 236 -7.16 64.84 32.22
C GLU A 236 -6.19 64.39 31.11
N ARG A 237 -5.90 65.29 30.16
CA ARG A 237 -4.85 65.07 29.15
C ARG A 237 -3.48 65.05 29.81
N THR A 238 -2.68 64.04 29.51
CA THR A 238 -1.35 63.89 30.14
C THR A 238 -0.20 64.38 29.27
N LYS A 239 -0.40 64.51 27.96
CA LYS A 239 0.61 64.89 26.95
C LYS A 239 -0.06 65.57 25.73
N ALA A 240 0.73 66.14 24.81
CA ALA A 240 0.25 66.49 23.48
C ALA A 240 -0.20 65.26 22.68
N VAL A 241 -1.00 65.48 21.63
CA VAL A 241 -1.21 64.49 20.58
C VAL A 241 0.14 64.07 19.99
N GLU A 242 0.45 62.78 20.05
CA GLU A 242 1.71 62.21 19.57
C GLU A 242 1.50 61.55 18.20
N TYR A 243 2.40 61.82 17.25
CA TYR A 243 2.45 61.11 15.97
C TYR A 243 3.45 59.94 16.02
N ILE A 244 2.95 58.71 15.87
CA ILE A 244 3.76 57.50 15.84
C ILE A 244 4.05 57.14 14.38
N SER A 245 5.17 57.64 13.87
CA SER A 245 5.58 57.49 12.46
C SER A 245 5.59 56.04 11.95
N SER A 246 6.01 55.08 12.77
CA SER A 246 6.06 53.65 12.40
C SER A 246 4.71 53.01 12.09
N THR A 247 3.61 53.63 12.53
CA THR A 247 2.24 53.15 12.31
C THR A 247 1.36 54.17 11.59
N GLY A 248 1.84 55.40 11.36
CA GLY A 248 1.06 56.49 10.78
C GLY A 248 -0.05 57.01 11.70
N THR A 249 0.02 56.74 13.01
CA THR A 249 -1.08 57.06 13.95
C THR A 249 -0.85 58.33 14.73
N HIS A 250 -1.95 58.97 15.09
CA HIS A 250 -1.97 60.04 16.08
C HIS A 250 -2.67 59.53 17.33
N ILE A 251 -2.09 59.74 18.51
CA ILE A 251 -2.65 59.29 19.78
C ILE A 251 -2.65 60.40 20.82
N GLN A 252 -3.77 60.55 21.51
CA GLN A 252 -3.90 61.41 22.68
C GLN A 252 -4.06 60.54 23.93
N TYR A 253 -3.17 60.74 24.89
CA TYR A 253 -3.21 60.07 26.18
C TYR A 253 -3.99 60.89 27.21
N TYR A 254 -4.88 60.20 27.91
CA TYR A 254 -5.59 60.70 29.09
C TYR A 254 -5.24 59.84 30.31
N ALA A 255 -5.64 60.29 31.50
CA ALA A 255 -5.39 59.55 32.73
C ALA A 255 -5.93 58.12 32.68
N ASN A 256 -7.16 57.92 32.16
CA ASN A 256 -7.88 56.64 32.23
C ASN A 256 -8.06 55.93 30.88
N CYS A 257 -7.75 56.60 29.76
CA CYS A 257 -7.85 56.02 28.42
C CYS A 257 -6.82 56.62 27.46
N ALA A 258 -6.78 56.09 26.24
CA ALA A 258 -6.15 56.74 25.09
C ALA A 258 -7.11 56.74 23.90
N ILE A 259 -7.03 57.78 23.06
CA ILE A 259 -7.80 57.91 21.83
C ILE A 259 -6.83 58.00 20.66
N MET A 260 -6.99 57.10 19.69
CA MET A 260 -6.10 56.95 18.55
C MET A 260 -6.84 57.21 17.24
N TYR A 261 -6.19 57.94 16.33
CA TYR A 261 -6.65 58.21 14.98
C TYR A 261 -5.63 57.73 13.95
N HIS A 262 -6.13 57.14 12.86
CA HIS A 262 -5.35 56.82 11.67
C HIS A 262 -6.11 57.28 10.43
N PHE A 263 -5.42 57.95 9.51
CA PHE A 263 -6.06 58.60 8.35
C PHE A 263 -6.83 57.62 7.46
N SER A 264 -6.37 56.38 7.33
CA SER A 264 -7.04 55.37 6.50
C SER A 264 -8.40 54.91 7.06
N LEU A 265 -8.71 55.22 8.31
CA LEU A 265 -9.96 54.83 8.97
C LEU A 265 -11.00 55.95 8.97
N GLY A 266 -10.57 57.22 8.82
CA GLY A 266 -11.46 58.38 8.84
C GLY A 266 -12.22 58.60 10.16
N THR A 267 -11.81 57.94 11.25
CA THR A 267 -12.40 58.09 12.58
C THR A 267 -11.41 57.70 13.68
N ALA A 268 -11.65 58.18 14.91
CA ALA A 268 -10.82 57.88 16.07
C ALA A 268 -11.49 56.85 16.98
N PHE A 269 -10.68 55.95 17.56
CA PHE A 269 -11.11 54.88 18.43
C PHE A 269 -10.49 55.01 19.81
N GLU A 270 -11.18 54.50 20.83
CA GLU A 270 -10.72 54.55 22.21
C GLU A 270 -10.23 53.19 22.72
N MET A 271 -9.27 53.22 23.65
CA MET A 271 -8.89 52.09 24.48
C MET A 271 -8.82 52.51 25.95
N HIS A 272 -9.32 51.68 26.87
CA HIS A 272 -9.42 52.02 28.28
C HIS A 272 -9.12 50.85 29.22
N GLY A 273 -9.29 51.07 30.53
CA GLY A 273 -9.22 50.02 31.56
C GLY A 273 -7.92 49.21 31.56
N SER A 274 -8.04 47.88 31.78
CA SER A 274 -6.89 46.98 31.84
C SER A 274 -6.17 46.82 30.49
N ILE A 275 -6.88 47.00 29.38
CA ILE A 275 -6.28 46.96 28.04
C ILE A 275 -5.36 48.17 27.85
N TYR A 276 -5.84 49.37 28.19
CA TYR A 276 -5.01 50.57 28.17
C TYR A 276 -3.80 50.47 29.12
N ALA A 277 -4.00 49.95 30.33
CA ALA A 277 -2.91 49.71 31.26
C ALA A 277 -1.84 48.78 30.66
N LYS A 278 -2.26 47.70 29.99
CA LYS A 278 -1.36 46.79 29.29
C LYS A 278 -0.65 47.46 28.12
N TYR A 279 -1.37 48.16 27.26
CA TYR A 279 -0.81 48.88 26.11
C TYR A 279 0.30 49.84 26.54
N LYS A 280 0.09 50.61 27.62
CA LYS A 280 1.11 51.50 28.19
C LYS A 280 2.35 50.77 28.73
N ALA A 281 2.17 49.58 29.28
CA ALA A 281 3.25 48.79 29.87
C ALA A 281 4.08 48.02 28.82
N MET A 282 3.61 47.94 27.57
CA MET A 282 4.33 47.25 26.50
C MET A 282 5.58 48.03 26.09
N LEU A 283 6.73 47.35 26.08
CA LEU A 283 8.00 47.92 25.59
C LEU A 283 7.95 48.33 24.12
N ASN A 284 7.11 47.67 23.32
CA ASN A 284 7.05 47.85 21.86
C ASN A 284 5.62 47.78 21.33
N SER A 285 4.72 48.65 21.82
CA SER A 285 3.31 48.68 21.44
C SER A 285 3.06 48.89 19.94
N LYS A 286 4.00 49.52 19.22
CA LYS A 286 3.92 49.73 17.75
C LYS A 286 3.84 48.43 16.93
N THR A 287 4.18 47.27 17.49
CA THR A 287 4.02 45.97 16.79
C THR A 287 2.56 45.60 16.56
N LEU A 288 1.64 46.12 17.37
CA LEU A 288 0.20 45.92 17.19
C LEU A 288 -0.34 46.68 15.96
N GLY A 289 0.37 47.70 15.48
CA GLY A 289 -0.13 48.61 14.46
C GLY A 289 -1.05 49.68 15.04
N TYR A 290 -2.09 50.03 14.30
CA TYR A 290 -3.03 51.09 14.66
C TYR A 290 -4.37 50.52 15.14
N LEU A 291 -5.01 51.18 16.11
CA LEU A 291 -6.29 50.77 16.68
C LEU A 291 -7.40 50.87 15.62
N VAL A 292 -8.21 49.82 15.47
CA VAL A 292 -9.25 49.73 14.41
C VAL A 292 -10.68 49.71 14.95
N CYS A 293 -10.87 49.61 16.25
CA CYS A 293 -12.18 49.65 16.89
C CYS A 293 -12.08 50.18 18.33
N ASP A 294 -13.22 50.61 18.88
CA ASP A 294 -13.35 50.85 20.33
C ASP A 294 -13.21 49.55 21.12
N GLU A 295 -13.03 49.66 22.44
CA GLU A 295 -13.05 48.47 23.30
C GLU A 295 -14.40 47.75 23.18
N SER A 296 -14.35 46.48 22.79
CA SER A 296 -15.54 45.67 22.52
C SER A 296 -15.52 44.36 23.29
N ASN A 297 -16.64 43.64 23.29
CA ASN A 297 -16.70 42.32 23.91
C ASN A 297 -16.01 41.27 23.04
N THR A 298 -15.35 40.32 23.69
CA THR A 298 -14.82 39.13 23.02
C THR A 298 -15.92 38.15 22.63
N THR A 299 -15.62 37.19 21.75
CA THR A 299 -16.59 36.16 21.34
C THR A 299 -17.01 35.21 22.48
N LYS A 300 -16.12 34.97 23.46
CA LYS A 300 -16.47 34.38 24.75
C LYS A 300 -16.99 35.46 25.69
N ALA A 301 -18.11 35.21 26.36
CA ALA A 301 -18.70 36.14 27.32
C ALA A 301 -17.74 36.43 28.49
N GLY A 302 -17.80 37.66 29.01
CA GLY A 302 -17.00 38.10 30.16
C GLY A 302 -15.59 38.60 29.83
N GLY A 303 -15.22 38.69 28.55
CA GLY A 303 -13.97 39.28 28.11
C GLY A 303 -14.14 40.57 27.29
N LYS A 304 -13.06 41.33 27.20
CA LYS A 304 -12.94 42.58 26.44
C LYS A 304 -11.77 42.50 25.47
N LYS A 305 -11.87 43.18 24.33
CA LYS A 305 -10.77 43.31 23.37
C LYS A 305 -10.71 44.68 22.73
N SER A 306 -9.48 45.12 22.45
CA SER A 306 -9.19 46.21 21.50
C SER A 306 -8.39 45.62 20.36
N LEU A 307 -8.88 45.80 19.14
CA LEU A 307 -8.25 45.29 17.93
C LEU A 307 -7.40 46.35 17.26
N PHE A 308 -6.28 45.91 16.72
CA PHE A 308 -5.31 46.71 16.00
C PHE A 308 -5.04 46.09 14.63
N SER A 309 -4.46 46.84 13.71
CA SER A 309 -4.24 46.39 12.33
C SER A 309 -3.28 45.20 12.18
N LYS A 310 -2.49 44.88 13.20
CA LYS A 310 -1.55 43.74 13.22
C LYS A 310 -1.65 42.91 14.51
N GLY A 311 -2.68 43.11 15.33
CA GLY A 311 -2.81 42.43 16.61
C GLY A 311 -4.07 42.78 17.38
N GLY A 312 -4.18 42.28 18.60
CA GLY A 312 -5.24 42.62 19.55
C GLY A 312 -4.74 42.50 20.97
N ILE A 313 -5.35 43.25 21.90
CA ILE A 313 -5.16 43.03 23.33
C ILE A 313 -6.48 42.48 23.87
N TYR A 314 -6.42 41.29 24.48
CA TYR A 314 -7.57 40.57 25.02
C TYR A 314 -7.48 40.55 26.52
N TRP A 315 -8.60 40.79 27.19
CA TRP A 315 -8.70 40.80 28.63
C TRP A 315 -9.85 39.90 29.09
N SER A 316 -9.63 39.20 30.20
CA SER A 316 -10.68 38.61 31.01
C SER A 316 -10.33 38.78 32.48
N SER A 317 -11.32 38.69 33.38
CA SER A 317 -11.09 38.73 34.82
C SER A 317 -10.17 37.60 35.32
N GLY A 318 -10.17 36.45 34.64
CA GLY A 318 -9.38 35.28 35.02
C GLY A 318 -7.94 35.27 34.51
N THR A 319 -7.66 35.96 33.40
CA THR A 319 -6.32 35.95 32.76
C THR A 319 -5.61 37.30 32.84
N GLY A 320 -6.33 38.41 32.97
CA GLY A 320 -5.76 39.73 32.74
C GLY A 320 -5.61 40.04 31.24
N ALA A 321 -4.97 41.19 30.95
CA ALA A 321 -4.84 41.71 29.59
C ALA A 321 -3.53 41.23 28.93
N HIS A 322 -3.65 40.57 27.78
CA HIS A 322 -2.52 40.05 27.01
C HIS A 322 -2.60 40.44 25.53
N PRO A 323 -1.50 40.92 24.94
CA PRO A 323 -1.41 41.15 23.50
C PRO A 323 -1.24 39.82 22.76
N VAL A 324 -1.86 39.74 21.59
CA VAL A 324 -1.69 38.69 20.58
C VAL A 324 -1.42 39.42 19.27
N PHE A 325 -0.35 39.08 18.55
CA PHE A 325 0.04 39.84 17.35
C PHE A 325 0.55 38.94 16.22
N ASP A 326 0.68 39.55 15.03
CA ASP A 326 1.19 38.92 13.80
C ASP A 326 0.41 37.63 13.42
N LYS A 327 1.09 36.57 12.95
CA LYS A 327 0.46 35.34 12.47
C LYS A 327 -0.33 34.59 13.53
N ILE A 328 0.06 34.68 14.81
CA ILE A 328 -0.71 34.08 15.91
C ILE A 328 -2.04 34.81 16.06
N TYR A 329 -2.05 36.14 16.00
CA TYR A 329 -3.29 36.93 16.03
C TYR A 329 -4.22 36.59 14.87
N SER A 330 -3.69 36.58 13.64
CA SER A 330 -4.48 36.29 12.46
C SER A 330 -5.16 34.92 12.55
N GLU A 331 -4.44 33.89 12.98
CA GLU A 331 -5.02 32.55 13.11
C GLU A 331 -5.95 32.42 14.32
N TYR A 332 -5.64 33.06 15.44
CA TYR A 332 -6.52 33.05 16.62
C TYR A 332 -7.89 33.68 16.33
N GLU A 333 -7.95 34.83 15.64
CA GLU A 333 -9.23 35.43 15.22
C GLU A 333 -9.93 34.56 14.15
N ASN A 334 -9.19 34.06 13.15
CA ASN A 334 -9.77 33.22 12.08
C ASN A 334 -10.37 31.90 12.60
N LEU A 335 -9.81 31.33 13.66
CA LEU A 335 -10.26 30.06 14.24
C LEU A 335 -11.29 30.24 15.37
N GLY A 336 -11.90 31.43 15.50
CA GLY A 336 -13.01 31.67 16.41
C GLY A 336 -12.63 32.22 17.80
N GLU A 337 -11.39 32.69 17.97
CA GLU A 337 -10.93 33.46 19.12
C GLU A 337 -11.22 32.77 20.47
N SER A 338 -11.58 33.56 21.49
CA SER A 338 -11.75 33.15 22.88
C SER A 338 -12.88 32.15 23.07
N LYS A 339 -13.85 32.08 22.14
CA LYS A 339 -14.95 31.11 22.21
C LYS A 339 -14.46 29.67 22.05
N ILE A 340 -13.49 29.44 21.16
CA ILE A 340 -12.96 28.09 20.89
C ILE A 340 -11.72 27.82 21.74
N TRP A 341 -10.77 28.75 21.74
CA TRP A 341 -9.43 28.54 22.29
C TRP A 341 -9.24 29.08 23.71
N GLY A 342 -10.21 29.86 24.19
CA GLY A 342 -10.13 30.58 25.45
C GLY A 342 -9.19 31.79 25.38
N PHE A 343 -9.05 32.49 26.49
CA PHE A 343 -8.25 33.72 26.54
C PHE A 343 -6.74 33.42 26.57
N PRO A 344 -5.89 34.33 26.05
CA PRO A 344 -4.44 34.25 26.29
C PRO A 344 -4.14 34.33 27.78
N ILE A 345 -3.23 33.47 28.27
CA ILE A 345 -2.80 33.44 29.69
C ILE A 345 -1.39 34.01 29.86
N LYS A 346 -0.60 34.01 28.78
CA LYS A 346 0.73 34.61 28.75
C LYS A 346 0.92 35.42 27.48
N ASP A 347 1.78 36.43 27.58
CA ASP A 347 2.24 37.16 26.42
C ASP A 347 3.03 36.23 25.49
N GLN A 348 3.02 36.54 24.20
CA GLN A 348 3.79 35.82 23.19
C GLN A 348 5.28 35.76 23.57
N LYS A 349 5.86 34.55 23.47
CA LYS A 349 7.25 34.25 23.79
C LYS A 349 8.02 33.96 22.50
N SER A 350 9.18 34.61 22.36
CA SER A 350 10.14 34.30 21.29
C SER A 350 10.82 32.96 21.59
N ILE A 351 10.90 32.10 20.59
CA ILE A 351 11.60 30.82 20.61
C ILE A 351 12.52 30.72 19.40
N THR A 352 13.44 29.75 19.38
CA THR A 352 14.35 29.57 18.25
C THR A 352 13.56 29.44 16.95
N SER A 353 13.82 30.35 16.00
CA SER A 353 13.16 30.39 14.68
C SER A 353 11.65 30.65 14.70
N GLY A 354 11.08 31.22 15.75
CA GLY A 354 9.65 31.53 15.78
C GLY A 354 9.11 32.07 17.10
N PHE A 355 7.82 31.86 17.31
CA PHE A 355 7.08 32.33 18.49
C PHE A 355 6.12 31.27 18.99
N GLU A 356 5.89 31.25 20.31
CA GLU A 356 4.79 30.49 20.93
C GLU A 356 3.92 31.42 21.78
N GLN A 357 2.63 31.11 21.89
CA GLN A 357 1.74 31.77 22.85
C GLN A 357 0.73 30.80 23.44
N GLU A 358 0.56 30.88 24.76
CA GLU A 358 -0.28 30.00 25.56
C GLU A 358 -1.66 30.62 25.84
N PHE A 359 -2.70 29.84 25.56
CA PHE A 359 -4.10 30.17 25.77
C PHE A 359 -4.72 29.14 26.72
N GLN A 360 -5.93 29.40 27.22
CA GLN A 360 -6.59 28.50 28.20
C GLN A 360 -6.71 27.05 27.71
N ASN A 361 -7.03 26.85 26.43
CA ASN A 361 -7.32 25.51 25.90
C ASN A 361 -6.29 25.02 24.87
N CYS A 362 -5.34 25.86 24.46
CA CYS A 362 -4.39 25.53 23.40
C CYS A 362 -3.07 26.30 23.52
N ARG A 363 -2.15 25.98 22.62
CA ARG A 363 -0.96 26.78 22.38
C ARG A 363 -0.79 26.99 20.89
N PHE A 364 -0.54 28.23 20.49
CA PHE A 364 -0.20 28.58 19.12
C PHE A 364 1.31 28.65 18.95
N TYR A 365 1.77 28.18 17.80
CA TYR A 365 3.16 28.23 17.38
C TYR A 365 3.24 28.86 16.00
N TYR A 366 4.18 29.78 15.81
CA TYR A 366 4.48 30.38 14.52
C TYR A 366 5.96 30.25 14.23
N LYS A 367 6.32 29.60 13.13
CA LYS A 367 7.69 29.52 12.64
C LYS A 367 7.96 30.68 11.67
N ASN A 368 9.08 31.36 11.84
CA ASN A 368 9.45 32.51 11.00
C ASN A 368 9.45 32.12 9.52
N GLY A 369 8.70 32.87 8.70
CA GLY A 369 8.59 32.66 7.26
C GLY A 369 7.39 31.83 6.82
N ASP A 370 6.71 31.14 7.74
CA ASP A 370 5.51 30.37 7.40
C ASP A 370 4.32 31.29 7.10
N ALA A 371 3.39 30.80 6.27
CA ALA A 371 2.22 31.58 5.89
C ALA A 371 1.27 31.85 7.07
N LYS A 372 1.23 30.93 8.04
CA LYS A 372 0.26 30.85 9.14
C LYS A 372 0.91 30.33 10.41
N ALA A 373 0.30 30.65 11.55
CA ALA A 373 0.57 29.95 12.81
C ALA A 373 -0.26 28.66 12.88
N HIS A 374 0.15 27.72 13.72
CA HIS A 374 -0.59 26.49 13.98
C HIS A 374 -0.94 26.35 15.45
N GLU A 375 -2.17 25.95 15.73
CA GLU A 375 -2.60 25.59 17.07
C GLU A 375 -2.27 24.13 17.38
N VAL A 376 -2.01 23.85 18.66
CA VAL A 376 -2.05 22.50 19.22
C VAL A 376 -2.87 22.55 20.52
N HIS A 377 -3.78 21.61 20.72
CA HIS A 377 -4.65 21.59 21.91
C HIS A 377 -4.88 20.18 22.49
N GLY A 378 -5.63 20.13 23.60
CA GLY A 378 -6.12 18.90 24.20
C GLY A 378 -5.05 17.84 24.53
N SER A 379 -5.37 16.59 24.21
CA SER A 379 -4.49 15.44 24.49
C SER A 379 -3.24 15.44 23.62
N ILE A 380 -3.31 15.97 22.39
CA ILE A 380 -2.14 16.07 21.51
C ILE A 380 -1.15 17.10 22.05
N LEU A 381 -1.62 18.28 22.50
CA LEU A 381 -0.77 19.26 23.17
C LEU A 381 -0.12 18.68 24.42
N THR A 382 -0.92 18.03 25.27
CA THR A 382 -0.41 17.39 26.50
C THR A 382 0.70 16.40 26.17
N LYS A 383 0.49 15.57 25.13
CA LYS A 383 1.49 14.61 24.68
C LYS A 383 2.73 15.31 24.14
N TYR A 384 2.57 16.25 23.22
CA TYR A 384 3.65 17.01 22.59
C TYR A 384 4.55 17.69 23.63
N LEU A 385 3.95 18.33 24.65
CA LEU A 385 4.70 18.92 25.77
C LEU A 385 5.47 17.89 26.58
N SER A 386 4.87 16.71 26.85
CA SER A 386 5.52 15.65 27.65
C SER A 386 6.75 15.02 26.99
N ILE A 387 6.87 15.10 25.67
CA ILE A 387 7.96 14.49 24.89
C ILE A 387 8.99 15.50 24.36
N GLY A 388 9.04 16.71 24.95
CA GLY A 388 10.03 17.74 24.63
C GLY A 388 9.56 18.86 23.69
N ALA A 389 8.31 18.80 23.21
CA ALA A 389 7.69 19.83 22.37
C ALA A 389 8.58 20.26 21.18
N TYR A 390 8.61 21.57 20.89
CA TYR A 390 9.33 22.13 19.74
C TYR A 390 10.84 21.91 19.81
N THR A 391 11.40 21.72 21.00
CA THR A 391 12.85 21.50 21.16
C THR A 391 13.28 20.13 20.65
N GLN A 392 12.39 19.15 20.68
CA GLN A 392 12.66 17.78 20.23
C GLN A 392 12.05 17.49 18.85
N TRP A 393 10.83 17.97 18.59
CA TRP A 393 10.04 17.55 17.42
C TRP A 393 9.77 18.67 16.41
N GLY A 394 10.31 19.87 16.66
CA GLY A 394 10.13 21.02 15.78
C GLY A 394 8.72 21.59 15.79
N PHE A 395 8.45 22.57 14.93
CA PHE A 395 7.17 23.28 14.90
C PHE A 395 6.02 22.39 14.39
N PRO A 396 4.77 22.64 14.84
CA PRO A 396 3.60 22.08 14.19
C PRO A 396 3.51 22.56 12.74
N GLN A 397 3.13 21.65 11.84
CA GLN A 397 2.92 21.89 10.40
C GLN A 397 1.42 21.93 10.04
N THR A 398 0.56 21.52 10.98
CA THR A 398 -0.89 21.55 10.85
C THR A 398 -1.51 21.97 12.17
N ASN A 399 -2.71 22.56 12.10
CA ASN A 399 -3.62 22.54 13.24
C ASN A 399 -4.02 21.08 13.55
N GLU A 400 -4.59 20.84 14.72
CA GLU A 400 -5.18 19.54 15.03
C GLU A 400 -6.32 19.25 14.05
N SER A 401 -6.15 18.15 13.32
CA SER A 401 -7.00 17.79 12.18
C SER A 401 -7.70 16.47 12.43
N ASP A 402 -8.92 16.35 11.91
CA ASP A 402 -9.71 15.12 12.06
C ASP A 402 -9.13 13.98 11.22
N VAL A 403 -9.09 12.78 11.82
CA VAL A 403 -9.04 11.53 11.07
C VAL A 403 -10.48 11.10 10.80
N LYS A 404 -10.88 11.11 9.52
CA LYS A 404 -12.24 10.74 9.11
C LYS A 404 -12.26 9.40 8.38
N ARG A 405 -13.18 8.52 8.78
CA ARG A 405 -13.60 7.38 7.98
C ARG A 405 -14.97 7.71 7.43
N ASP A 406 -15.04 7.87 6.12
CA ASP A 406 -16.20 8.43 5.44
C ASP A 406 -16.56 9.81 6.06
N ALA A 407 -17.79 10.00 6.53
CA ALA A 407 -18.22 11.22 7.20
C ALA A 407 -17.97 11.25 8.72
N THR A 408 -17.44 10.16 9.31
CA THR A 408 -17.31 10.03 10.77
C THR A 408 -15.89 10.35 11.24
N ILE A 409 -15.77 11.24 12.24
CA ILE A 409 -14.50 11.51 12.93
C ILE A 409 -14.21 10.35 13.88
N ILE A 410 -13.08 9.67 13.68
CA ILE A 410 -12.67 8.51 14.49
C ILE A 410 -11.46 8.80 15.39
N GLY A 411 -10.86 9.99 15.25
CA GLY A 411 -9.75 10.48 16.03
C GLY A 411 -9.18 11.73 15.41
N LYS A 412 -8.02 12.18 15.88
CA LYS A 412 -7.37 13.41 15.47
C LYS A 412 -5.86 13.23 15.33
N PHE A 413 -5.21 14.16 14.64
CA PHE A 413 -3.76 14.18 14.52
C PHE A 413 -3.24 15.61 14.35
N SER A 414 -1.99 15.84 14.77
CA SER A 414 -1.21 17.01 14.38
C SER A 414 0.13 16.54 13.84
N GLN A 415 0.55 17.13 12.72
CA GLN A 415 1.88 16.90 12.16
C GLN A 415 2.84 17.93 12.69
N PHE A 416 4.04 17.46 13.04
CA PHE A 416 5.18 18.28 13.43
C PHE A 416 6.33 17.96 12.48
N GLU A 417 7.36 18.80 12.46
CA GLU A 417 8.52 18.60 11.58
C GLU A 417 9.16 17.22 11.79
N GLY A 418 9.34 16.80 13.05
CA GLY A 418 9.98 15.54 13.41
C GLY A 418 9.03 14.36 13.58
N CYS A 419 7.74 14.58 13.83
CA CYS A 419 6.80 13.51 14.18
C CYS A 419 5.36 13.74 13.72
N THR A 420 4.49 12.76 13.93
CA THR A 420 3.05 12.97 13.94
C THR A 420 2.47 12.35 15.19
N ILE A 421 1.68 13.12 15.92
CA ILE A 421 0.97 12.64 17.10
C ILE A 421 -0.46 12.36 16.70
N PHE A 422 -0.91 11.12 16.91
CA PHE A 422 -2.27 10.67 16.65
C PHE A 422 -3.00 10.46 17.96
N TRP A 423 -4.28 10.82 18.01
CA TRP A 423 -5.14 10.61 19.15
C TRP A 423 -6.46 9.94 18.75
N SER A 424 -6.94 9.02 19.58
CA SER A 424 -8.32 8.53 19.56
C SER A 424 -8.82 8.30 20.97
N ASN A 425 -10.14 8.29 21.17
CA ASN A 425 -10.73 8.01 22.48
C ASN A 425 -10.31 6.64 23.06
N ASN A 426 -10.04 5.67 22.20
CA ASN A 426 -9.71 4.30 22.62
C ASN A 426 -8.21 4.09 22.90
N THR A 427 -7.34 4.92 22.33
CA THR A 427 -5.89 4.76 22.45
C THR A 427 -5.23 5.84 23.28
N GLY A 428 -5.75 7.07 23.28
CA GLY A 428 -4.99 8.24 23.73
C GLY A 428 -4.04 8.75 22.65
N ALA A 429 -3.17 9.70 23.03
CA ALA A 429 -2.26 10.40 22.12
C ALA A 429 -0.87 9.74 22.10
N PHE A 430 -0.44 9.31 20.92
CA PHE A 430 0.86 8.66 20.72
C PHE A 430 1.60 9.21 19.51
N GLU A 431 2.91 9.28 19.66
CA GLU A 431 3.84 9.79 18.68
C GLU A 431 4.33 8.69 17.73
N VAL A 432 4.48 9.03 16.44
CA VAL A 432 5.14 8.19 15.44
C VAL A 432 6.09 9.07 14.60
N HIS A 433 7.38 8.68 14.47
CA HIS A 433 8.40 9.43 13.73
C HIS A 433 9.24 8.57 12.78
N GLY A 434 10.17 9.22 12.07
CA GLY A 434 11.19 8.59 11.25
C GLY A 434 10.65 7.65 10.17
N ASP A 435 11.36 6.55 9.97
CA ASP A 435 11.04 5.52 8.98
C ASP A 435 9.70 4.82 9.29
N ILE A 436 9.36 4.66 10.58
CA ILE A 436 8.10 4.06 11.01
C ILE A 436 6.93 4.96 10.62
N ARG A 437 7.01 6.27 10.89
CA ARG A 437 6.02 7.28 10.47
C ARG A 437 5.82 7.24 8.96
N LYS A 438 6.92 7.27 8.20
CA LYS A 438 6.86 7.21 6.74
C LYS A 438 6.10 5.97 6.28
N LYS A 439 6.47 4.79 6.78
CA LYS A 439 5.80 3.53 6.41
C LYS A 439 4.33 3.50 6.82
N TYR A 440 4.00 4.00 8.01
CA TYR A 440 2.64 4.05 8.52
C TYR A 440 1.76 4.99 7.69
N LEU A 441 2.27 6.16 7.29
CA LEU A 441 1.56 7.08 6.42
C LEU A 441 1.37 6.51 5.00
N ASP A 442 2.36 5.82 4.43
CA ASP A 442 2.22 5.10 3.15
C ASP A 442 1.09 4.04 3.19
N MET A 443 0.84 3.47 4.38
CA MET A 443 -0.27 2.55 4.62
C MET A 443 -1.60 3.25 4.89
N LYS A 444 -1.68 4.58 4.77
CA LYS A 444 -2.84 5.45 5.10
C LYS A 444 -3.07 5.66 6.61
N GLY A 445 -2.03 5.52 7.43
CA GLY A 445 -2.06 5.85 8.85
C GLY A 445 -3.17 5.12 9.63
N PRO A 446 -3.96 5.82 10.47
CA PRO A 446 -5.04 5.19 11.25
C PRO A 446 -6.19 4.60 10.42
N LEU A 447 -6.25 4.90 9.11
CA LEU A 447 -7.20 4.27 8.18
C LEU A 447 -6.70 2.94 7.62
N SER A 448 -5.45 2.55 7.91
CA SER A 448 -4.90 1.24 7.59
C SER A 448 -5.57 0.12 8.39
N ASP A 449 -5.21 -1.13 8.07
CA ASP A 449 -5.60 -2.31 8.82
C ASP A 449 -5.00 -2.38 10.24
N LEU A 450 -4.00 -1.54 10.56
CA LEU A 450 -3.39 -1.47 11.89
C LEU A 450 -4.18 -0.63 12.90
N GLY A 451 -4.95 0.36 12.44
CA GLY A 451 -5.66 1.32 13.30
C GLY A 451 -4.72 2.31 14.00
N PHE A 452 -5.21 3.03 15.01
CA PHE A 452 -4.44 4.06 15.74
C PHE A 452 -3.23 3.47 16.49
N PRO A 453 -2.15 4.25 16.67
CA PRO A 453 -1.03 3.84 17.52
C PRO A 453 -1.49 3.64 18.97
N THR A 454 -0.85 2.71 19.67
CA THR A 454 -1.07 2.36 21.08
C THR A 454 0.19 2.53 21.93
N SER A 455 1.28 2.98 21.32
CA SER A 455 2.52 3.36 22.01
C SER A 455 3.26 4.42 21.21
N ASP A 456 4.10 5.19 21.88
CA ASP A 456 5.20 5.90 21.21
C ASP A 456 6.22 4.91 20.65
N GLU A 457 7.16 5.44 19.87
CA GLU A 457 8.28 4.64 19.39
C GLU A 457 9.17 4.24 20.58
N SER A 458 9.52 2.96 20.65
CA SER A 458 10.34 2.40 21.73
C SER A 458 11.30 1.33 21.21
N ASP A 459 12.30 0.98 22.02
CA ASP A 459 13.23 -0.10 21.67
C ASP A 459 12.53 -1.46 21.64
N ILE A 460 12.94 -2.32 20.71
CA ILE A 460 12.45 -3.69 20.62
C ILE A 460 13.06 -4.54 21.75
N PRO A 461 12.25 -5.12 22.66
CA PRO A 461 12.77 -5.98 23.72
C PRO A 461 13.52 -7.20 23.18
N ASN A 462 14.59 -7.61 23.85
CA ASN A 462 15.45 -8.76 23.50
C ASN A 462 16.14 -8.67 22.12
N TYR A 463 16.14 -7.50 21.47
CA TYR A 463 16.91 -7.27 20.26
C TYR A 463 18.21 -6.53 20.58
N ALA A 464 19.36 -7.13 20.21
CA ALA A 464 20.68 -6.58 20.56
C ALA A 464 21.10 -5.37 19.71
N GLY A 465 20.44 -5.12 18.56
CA GLY A 465 20.74 -3.99 17.69
C GLY A 465 19.86 -2.76 17.97
N ALA A 466 20.01 -1.71 17.16
CA ALA A 466 19.20 -0.51 17.21
C ALA A 466 17.77 -0.73 16.65
N GLY A 467 16.97 -1.60 17.28
CA GLY A 467 15.62 -1.90 16.83
C GLY A 467 14.59 -0.98 17.45
N LYS A 468 13.67 -0.42 16.65
CA LYS A 468 12.60 0.48 17.09
C LYS A 468 11.23 -0.05 16.70
N ALA A 469 10.20 0.22 17.49
CA ALA A 469 8.84 -0.18 17.16
C ALA A 469 7.78 0.77 17.71
N ASN A 470 6.70 0.92 16.95
CA ASN A 470 5.41 1.38 17.43
C ASN A 470 4.42 0.22 17.42
N THR A 471 3.60 0.15 18.47
CA THR A 471 2.42 -0.72 18.51
C THR A 471 1.18 0.05 18.05
N PHE A 472 0.23 -0.67 17.48
CA PHE A 472 -1.05 -0.17 16.97
C PHE A 472 -2.17 -1.09 17.43
N GLN A 473 -3.42 -0.62 17.36
CA GLN A 473 -4.60 -1.38 17.81
C GLN A 473 -4.61 -2.84 17.32
N LYS A 474 -4.19 -3.08 16.07
CA LYS A 474 -4.23 -4.39 15.41
C LYS A 474 -2.86 -4.92 14.97
N GLY A 475 -1.74 -4.43 15.50
CA GLY A 475 -0.44 -4.95 15.12
C GLY A 475 0.72 -4.07 15.56
N SER A 476 1.88 -4.26 14.93
CA SER A 476 3.08 -3.45 15.19
C SER A 476 3.86 -3.20 13.90
N ILE A 477 4.54 -2.05 13.84
CA ILE A 477 5.56 -1.78 12.83
C ILE A 477 6.91 -1.80 13.55
N LEU A 478 7.81 -2.65 13.07
CA LEU A 478 9.13 -2.88 13.66
C LEU A 478 10.22 -2.51 12.65
N TRP A 479 11.18 -1.71 13.09
CA TRP A 479 12.31 -1.23 12.32
C TRP A 479 13.61 -1.81 12.89
N TYR A 480 14.49 -2.31 12.03
CA TYR A 480 15.73 -2.99 12.42
C TYR A 480 16.97 -2.34 11.76
N GLY A 481 17.10 -1.02 11.89
CA GLY A 481 18.28 -0.26 11.45
C GLY A 481 18.16 0.46 10.10
N ASN A 482 17.16 0.13 9.26
CA ASN A 482 16.87 0.87 8.03
C ASN A 482 15.43 0.60 7.50
N PHE A 483 14.95 1.47 6.61
CA PHE A 483 13.61 1.37 6.02
C PHE A 483 13.28 0.01 5.37
N ASN A 484 14.23 -0.63 4.67
CA ASN A 484 14.01 -1.91 3.99
C ASN A 484 13.90 -3.10 4.96
N SER A 485 14.36 -2.92 6.20
CA SER A 485 14.25 -3.93 7.26
C SER A 485 12.89 -3.94 7.95
N ILE A 486 12.01 -2.97 7.64
CA ILE A 486 10.74 -2.83 8.34
C ILE A 486 9.86 -4.07 8.18
N LYS A 487 9.36 -4.59 9.31
CA LYS A 487 8.35 -5.64 9.35
C LYS A 487 7.03 -5.11 9.87
N ILE A 488 5.96 -5.41 9.13
CA ILE A 488 4.58 -5.12 9.54
C ILE A 488 4.01 -6.40 10.16
N ALA A 489 4.02 -6.46 11.48
CA ALA A 489 3.45 -7.57 12.22
C ALA A 489 1.93 -7.37 12.34
N ARG A 490 1.19 -8.05 11.48
CA ARG A 490 -0.29 -8.07 11.46
C ARG A 490 -0.81 -9.20 12.34
N PRO A 491 -2.12 -9.23 12.66
CA PRO A 491 -2.72 -10.42 13.27
C PRO A 491 -2.44 -11.62 12.36
N TYR A 492 -2.03 -12.75 12.92
CA TYR A 492 -1.60 -13.90 12.14
C TYR A 492 -2.18 -15.20 12.67
N LYS A 493 -2.19 -16.21 11.81
CA LYS A 493 -2.44 -17.62 12.17
C LYS A 493 -1.20 -18.44 11.89
N LEU A 494 -1.03 -19.51 12.64
CA LEU A 494 0.01 -20.50 12.38
C LEU A 494 -0.53 -21.58 11.43
N TYR A 495 0.31 -22.00 10.48
CA TYR A 495 -0.02 -23.01 9.50
C TYR A 495 1.04 -24.10 9.50
N ILE A 496 0.62 -25.36 9.51
CA ILE A 496 1.47 -26.53 9.40
C ILE A 496 1.28 -27.10 7.99
N GLY A 497 2.37 -27.15 7.22
CA GLY A 497 2.37 -27.59 5.82
C GLY A 497 2.58 -29.09 5.69
N ARG A 498 3.85 -29.52 5.66
CA ARG A 498 4.28 -30.88 5.32
C ARG A 498 5.27 -31.41 6.35
N ILE A 499 5.21 -32.72 6.61
CA ILE A 499 6.17 -33.48 7.42
C ILE A 499 6.82 -34.52 6.51
N ASP A 500 8.14 -34.66 6.60
CA ASP A 500 8.96 -35.72 5.99
C ASP A 500 9.83 -36.35 7.10
N SER A 501 9.68 -37.66 7.34
CA SER A 501 10.40 -38.42 8.37
C SER A 501 11.45 -39.35 7.78
N LYS A 502 12.40 -39.79 8.61
CA LYS A 502 13.23 -40.97 8.35
C LYS A 502 12.43 -42.24 8.62
N GLU A 503 12.57 -43.24 7.76
CA GLU A 503 12.00 -44.57 7.97
C GLU A 503 12.43 -45.16 9.32
N SER A 504 11.50 -45.78 10.05
CA SER A 504 11.70 -46.30 11.41
C SER A 504 11.16 -47.72 11.59
N GLU A 505 10.31 -48.25 10.71
CA GLU A 505 9.62 -49.54 10.94
C GLU A 505 10.51 -50.79 10.73
N GLY A 506 11.73 -50.61 10.20
CA GLY A 506 12.66 -51.71 9.98
C GLY A 506 12.29 -52.60 8.78
N PHE A 507 13.16 -53.58 8.49
CA PHE A 507 13.11 -54.36 7.24
C PHE A 507 11.77 -55.09 7.04
N GLY A 508 11.03 -54.70 6.00
CA GLY A 508 9.83 -55.39 5.51
C GLY A 508 8.51 -55.05 6.23
N ARG A 509 8.45 -53.97 7.01
CA ARG A 509 7.24 -53.59 7.78
C ARG A 509 6.36 -52.51 7.16
N GLY A 510 6.89 -51.62 6.33
CA GLY A 510 6.10 -50.58 5.69
C GLY A 510 6.81 -49.22 5.75
N GLN A 511 6.05 -48.15 5.54
CA GLN A 511 6.47 -46.77 5.78
C GLN A 511 5.85 -46.27 7.09
N ASN A 512 6.47 -45.30 7.77
CA ASN A 512 5.98 -44.78 9.06
C ASN A 512 4.49 -44.34 9.09
N ASP A 513 3.77 -44.77 10.12
CA ASP A 513 2.41 -44.32 10.46
C ASP A 513 2.42 -43.02 11.32
N LEU A 514 2.79 -41.89 10.69
CA LEU A 514 2.97 -40.63 11.41
C LEU A 514 1.68 -40.04 12.01
N TYR A 515 1.80 -39.41 13.18
CA TYR A 515 0.82 -38.48 13.74
C TYR A 515 1.48 -37.40 14.61
N ILE A 516 0.81 -36.25 14.77
CA ILE A 516 1.20 -35.23 15.77
C ILE A 516 0.45 -35.52 17.07
N LYS A 517 1.16 -35.98 18.09
CA LYS A 517 0.61 -36.21 19.43
C LYS A 517 0.12 -34.93 20.07
N LYS A 518 0.87 -33.84 19.90
CA LYS A 518 0.57 -32.55 20.54
C LYS A 518 0.99 -31.36 19.69
N ILE A 519 0.02 -30.52 19.34
CA ILE A 519 0.22 -29.14 18.89
C ILE A 519 -0.10 -28.25 20.08
N LYS A 520 0.82 -27.41 20.53
CA LYS A 520 0.58 -26.46 21.62
C LYS A 520 1.03 -25.06 21.23
N VAL A 521 0.16 -24.08 21.42
CA VAL A 521 0.46 -22.65 21.25
C VAL A 521 0.18 -21.93 22.55
N THR A 522 1.15 -21.21 23.08
CA THR A 522 0.98 -20.42 24.32
C THR A 522 1.35 -18.96 24.12
N GLU A 523 0.67 -18.06 24.82
CA GLU A 523 1.02 -16.64 24.93
C GLU A 523 1.35 -16.35 26.40
N GLY A 524 2.64 -16.18 26.71
CA GLY A 524 3.10 -16.20 28.10
C GLY A 524 2.74 -17.53 28.78
N SER A 525 1.98 -17.47 29.88
CA SER A 525 1.46 -18.64 30.60
C SER A 525 0.12 -19.17 30.05
N THR A 526 -0.54 -18.44 29.14
CA THR A 526 -1.87 -18.80 28.63
C THR A 526 -1.76 -19.79 27.48
N VAL A 527 -2.51 -20.89 27.52
CA VAL A 527 -2.62 -21.83 26.39
C VAL A 527 -3.69 -21.33 25.42
N LEU A 528 -3.29 -20.98 24.20
CA LEU A 528 -4.21 -20.53 23.15
C LEU A 528 -4.81 -21.72 22.38
N TYR A 529 -4.01 -22.75 22.13
CA TYR A 529 -4.42 -23.93 21.37
C TYR A 529 -3.67 -25.16 21.86
N GLU A 530 -4.38 -26.26 22.06
CA GLU A 530 -3.79 -27.57 22.36
C GLU A 530 -4.62 -28.69 21.72
N ALA A 531 -4.03 -29.49 20.82
CA ALA A 531 -4.73 -30.61 20.18
C ALA A 531 -3.77 -31.66 19.56
N ARG A 532 -4.26 -32.90 19.41
CA ARG A 532 -3.66 -33.97 18.59
C ARG A 532 -4.10 -33.87 17.12
N ARG A 533 -3.27 -34.32 16.17
CA ARG A 533 -3.64 -34.48 14.75
C ARG A 533 -3.08 -35.79 14.15
N PRO A 534 -3.90 -36.62 13.46
CA PRO A 534 -5.36 -36.53 13.38
C PRO A 534 -6.01 -36.70 14.77
N SER A 535 -7.32 -36.45 14.91
CA SER A 535 -8.00 -36.54 16.22
C SER A 535 -7.95 -37.95 16.83
N SER A 536 -7.77 -38.97 15.99
CA SER A 536 -7.58 -40.38 16.33
C SER A 536 -6.79 -41.06 15.20
N GLY A 537 -6.07 -42.14 15.50
CA GLY A 537 -5.26 -42.88 14.50
C GLY A 537 -4.07 -42.08 13.95
N ASP A 538 -3.59 -42.47 12.79
CA ASP A 538 -2.42 -41.91 12.08
C ASP A 538 -2.78 -41.54 10.62
N TRP A 539 -1.78 -41.18 9.82
CA TRP A 539 -1.96 -40.81 8.41
C TRP A 539 -1.73 -41.94 7.39
N GLY A 540 -1.49 -43.17 7.88
CA GLY A 540 -1.35 -44.41 7.10
C GLY A 540 -0.09 -44.50 6.24
N GLY A 541 0.71 -45.55 6.48
CA GLY A 541 2.12 -45.77 6.18
C GLY A 541 2.73 -44.84 5.15
N LYS A 542 3.16 -43.66 5.60
CA LYS A 542 3.69 -42.58 4.75
C LYS A 542 4.77 -41.80 5.48
N ASN A 543 5.97 -41.83 4.92
CA ASN A 543 7.08 -40.99 5.35
C ASN A 543 6.85 -39.49 5.09
N VAL A 544 6.02 -39.15 4.10
CA VAL A 544 5.73 -37.75 3.72
C VAL A 544 4.23 -37.46 3.81
N VAL A 545 3.84 -36.60 4.75
CA VAL A 545 2.46 -36.23 5.03
C VAL A 545 2.22 -34.74 4.79
N ASN A 546 1.19 -34.42 3.99
CA ASN A 546 0.65 -33.07 3.89
C ASN A 546 -0.36 -32.84 5.02
N VAL A 547 0.05 -32.16 6.08
CA VAL A 547 -0.81 -31.82 7.21
C VAL A 547 -1.82 -30.74 6.82
N ASN A 548 -1.36 -29.72 6.10
CA ASN A 548 -2.15 -28.58 5.60
C ASN A 548 -3.15 -28.01 6.62
N PHE A 549 -2.71 -27.82 7.86
CA PHE A 549 -3.57 -27.44 8.97
C PHE A 549 -3.30 -26.00 9.42
N THR A 550 -4.33 -25.17 9.41
CA THR A 550 -4.29 -23.83 10.02
C THR A 550 -4.81 -23.89 11.44
N ILE A 551 -4.00 -23.45 12.40
CA ILE A 551 -4.43 -23.28 13.79
C ILE A 551 -5.50 -22.17 13.82
N PRO A 552 -6.69 -22.41 14.40
CA PRO A 552 -7.82 -21.50 14.27
C PRO A 552 -7.62 -20.15 14.98
N ASN A 553 -6.85 -20.14 16.07
CA ASN A 553 -6.61 -18.96 16.89
C ASN A 553 -5.83 -17.88 16.12
N ILE A 554 -6.32 -16.63 16.20
CA ILE A 554 -5.63 -15.45 15.69
C ILE A 554 -4.80 -14.86 16.83
N ILE A 555 -3.54 -14.58 16.55
CA ILE A 555 -2.62 -13.91 17.48
C ILE A 555 -2.43 -12.48 16.98
N THR A 556 -2.61 -11.50 17.86
CA THR A 556 -2.43 -10.07 17.54
C THR A 556 -1.13 -9.54 18.15
N PRO A 557 -0.10 -9.21 17.34
CA PRO A 557 1.17 -8.70 17.83
C PRO A 557 1.11 -7.19 18.09
N ASN A 558 0.27 -6.76 19.06
CA ASN A 558 0.08 -5.35 19.42
C ASN A 558 0.69 -4.96 20.78
N ARG A 559 1.51 -5.83 21.38
CA ARG A 559 2.30 -5.53 22.58
C ARG A 559 3.69 -6.13 22.45
N LEU A 560 4.73 -5.34 22.66
CA LEU A 560 6.12 -5.75 22.39
C LEU A 560 6.65 -6.84 23.35
N ASN A 561 6.07 -6.97 24.54
CA ASN A 561 6.46 -7.96 25.54
C ASN A 561 5.77 -9.33 25.37
N ILE A 562 4.90 -9.50 24.37
CA ILE A 562 4.28 -10.79 24.09
C ILE A 562 5.33 -11.78 23.55
N LYS A 563 5.41 -12.94 24.21
CA LYS A 563 6.10 -14.13 23.70
C LYS A 563 5.09 -15.22 23.40
N VAL A 564 5.02 -15.64 22.15
CA VAL A 564 4.22 -16.78 21.72
C VAL A 564 5.14 -17.98 21.53
N LYS A 565 4.83 -19.11 22.17
CA LYS A 565 5.54 -20.37 21.94
C LYS A 565 4.71 -21.26 21.06
N PHE A 566 5.32 -21.77 19.99
CA PHE A 566 4.76 -22.79 19.12
C PHE A 566 5.51 -24.10 19.34
N TYR A 567 4.80 -25.11 19.81
CA TYR A 567 5.33 -26.42 20.14
C TYR A 567 4.61 -27.54 19.37
N LEU A 568 5.38 -28.50 18.88
CA LEU A 568 4.91 -29.70 18.20
C LEU A 568 5.61 -30.94 18.74
N ASP A 569 4.86 -32.03 18.86
CA ASP A 569 5.36 -33.34 19.26
C ASP A 569 4.86 -34.42 18.30
N ILE A 570 5.78 -35.08 17.58
CA ILE A 570 5.48 -35.98 16.47
C ILE A 570 5.88 -37.41 16.83
N TRP A 571 5.01 -38.35 16.49
CA TRP A 571 5.10 -39.77 16.83
C TRP A 571 4.76 -40.63 15.61
N GLU A 572 5.18 -41.87 15.68
CA GLU A 572 4.88 -42.95 14.73
C GLU A 572 4.08 -44.03 15.50
N SER A 573 3.16 -44.71 14.82
CA SER A 573 2.17 -45.58 15.44
C SER A 573 2.41 -47.04 15.08
N ASP A 574 2.92 -47.84 16.02
CA ASP A 574 3.19 -49.27 15.84
C ASP A 574 1.92 -50.17 15.89
N ALA A 575 0.76 -49.67 15.45
CA ALA A 575 -0.52 -50.36 15.57
C ALA A 575 -0.46 -51.77 14.90
N PRO A 576 -0.86 -52.86 15.58
CA PRO A 576 -1.69 -52.93 16.79
C PRO A 576 -0.92 -53.02 18.13
N THR A 577 0.39 -52.78 18.17
CA THR A 577 1.15 -52.75 19.44
C THR A 577 1.11 -51.37 20.09
N ASN A 578 0.98 -51.30 21.42
CA ASN A 578 0.76 -50.04 22.16
C ASN A 578 2.05 -49.23 22.40
N ALA A 579 3.05 -49.33 21.53
CA ALA A 579 4.40 -48.86 21.78
C ALA A 579 4.88 -47.78 20.81
N ASP A 580 4.00 -46.86 20.40
CA ASP A 580 4.29 -45.72 19.50
C ASP A 580 5.69 -45.10 19.70
N ASP A 581 6.44 -44.98 18.61
CA ASP A 581 7.79 -44.42 18.63
C ASP A 581 7.78 -42.87 18.66
N HIS A 582 8.62 -42.27 19.50
CA HIS A 582 8.83 -40.82 19.50
C HIS A 582 9.71 -40.39 18.32
N MET A 583 9.15 -39.60 17.39
CA MET A 583 9.91 -39.08 16.24
C MET A 583 10.69 -37.81 16.58
N GLY A 584 10.15 -36.97 17.46
CA GLY A 584 10.82 -35.77 17.96
C GLY A 584 9.86 -34.63 18.27
N SER A 585 10.38 -33.61 18.96
CA SER A 585 9.62 -32.40 19.31
C SER A 585 10.31 -31.14 18.77
N TYR A 586 9.51 -30.11 18.48
CA TYR A 586 9.97 -28.81 17.99
C TYR A 586 9.34 -27.68 18.79
N GLU A 587 10.13 -26.68 19.15
CA GLU A 587 9.66 -25.43 19.79
C GLU A 587 10.22 -24.20 19.07
N LYS A 588 9.38 -23.19 18.86
CA LYS A 588 9.80 -21.85 18.40
C LYS A 588 9.14 -20.77 19.24
N VAL A 589 9.95 -19.80 19.68
CA VAL A 589 9.47 -18.56 20.31
C VAL A 589 9.31 -17.48 19.25
N LEU A 590 8.13 -16.86 19.22
CA LEU A 590 7.74 -15.73 18.38
C LEU A 590 7.56 -14.51 19.28
N GLU A 591 8.40 -13.50 19.10
CA GLU A 591 8.42 -12.29 19.93
C GLU A 591 8.79 -11.06 19.08
N ALA A 592 8.75 -9.86 19.66
CA ALA A 592 9.05 -8.64 18.92
C ALA A 592 10.46 -8.68 18.28
N ALA A 593 11.48 -9.28 18.92
CA ALA A 593 12.85 -9.36 18.40
C ALA A 593 12.99 -10.07 17.04
N ASN A 594 12.11 -11.03 16.73
CA ASN A 594 12.06 -11.70 15.43
C ASN A 594 10.82 -11.33 14.61
N ALA A 595 10.17 -10.21 14.94
CA ALA A 595 8.92 -9.75 14.35
C ALA A 595 7.83 -10.85 14.37
N TRP A 596 7.72 -11.56 15.49
CA TRP A 596 6.87 -12.74 15.65
C TRP A 596 7.10 -13.77 14.54
N GLY A 597 8.36 -13.98 14.20
CA GLY A 597 8.83 -14.91 13.18
C GLY A 597 8.90 -14.36 11.77
N LEU A 598 8.37 -13.16 11.47
CA LEU A 598 8.41 -12.59 10.12
C LEU A 598 9.82 -12.16 9.67
N ARG A 599 10.75 -11.97 10.61
CA ARG A 599 12.16 -11.69 10.27
C ARG A 599 12.92 -12.96 9.89
N ASP A 600 12.43 -14.11 10.33
CA ASP A 600 13.02 -15.41 10.02
C ASP A 600 12.38 -15.93 8.72
N ASN A 601 13.06 -15.76 7.58
CA ASN A 601 12.62 -16.22 6.26
C ASN A 601 11.18 -15.77 5.91
N GLU A 602 10.82 -14.53 6.20
CA GLU A 602 9.47 -13.98 5.99
C GLU A 602 8.35 -14.79 6.68
N GLY A 603 8.65 -15.45 7.80
CA GLY A 603 7.69 -16.25 8.54
C GLY A 603 7.44 -17.63 7.94
N VAL A 604 8.35 -18.13 7.10
CA VAL A 604 8.28 -19.46 6.50
C VAL A 604 9.42 -20.32 7.05
N TYR A 605 9.08 -21.50 7.55
CA TYR A 605 10.03 -22.39 8.20
C TYR A 605 10.04 -23.75 7.49
N ASN A 606 11.23 -24.29 7.35
CA ASN A 606 11.48 -25.67 6.96
C ASN A 606 12.60 -26.19 7.87
N VAL A 607 12.25 -27.04 8.83
CA VAL A 607 13.15 -27.43 9.93
C VAL A 607 13.28 -28.95 10.03
N ALA A 608 14.46 -29.41 10.46
CA ALA A 608 14.75 -30.81 10.75
C ALA A 608 15.05 -30.97 12.25
N PHE A 609 14.57 -32.05 12.87
CA PHE A 609 14.78 -32.35 14.29
C PHE A 609 14.47 -33.82 14.58
N GLY A 610 15.20 -34.46 15.49
CA GLY A 610 15.00 -35.89 15.80
C GLY A 610 15.06 -36.77 14.54
N LYS A 611 14.01 -37.58 14.32
CA LYS A 611 13.79 -38.39 13.12
C LYS A 611 13.04 -37.64 12.00
N ILE A 612 12.67 -36.37 12.21
CA ILE A 612 12.01 -35.52 11.20
C ILE A 612 13.06 -34.84 10.31
N ARG A 613 13.02 -35.13 9.00
CA ARG A 613 13.89 -34.55 7.97
C ARG A 613 13.45 -33.15 7.57
N SER A 614 12.15 -32.91 7.50
CA SER A 614 11.58 -31.63 7.13
C SER A 614 10.19 -31.48 7.74
N LEU A 615 9.99 -30.40 8.48
CA LEU A 615 8.69 -29.88 8.89
C LEU A 615 8.55 -28.49 8.30
N THR A 616 7.57 -28.29 7.42
CA THR A 616 7.22 -26.95 6.94
C THR A 616 6.07 -26.37 7.74
N TRP A 617 6.23 -25.11 8.17
CA TRP A 617 5.18 -24.35 8.84
C TRP A 617 5.38 -22.85 8.60
N ALA A 618 4.33 -22.05 8.79
CA ALA A 618 4.39 -20.63 8.54
C ALA A 618 3.56 -19.78 9.51
N VAL A 619 4.05 -18.57 9.73
CA VAL A 619 3.32 -17.43 10.29
C VAL A 619 2.59 -16.76 9.13
N LYS A 620 1.25 -16.86 9.10
CA LYS A 620 0.41 -16.33 8.02
C LYS A 620 -0.33 -15.07 8.48
N PRO A 621 0.19 -13.87 8.18
CA PRO A 621 -0.55 -12.62 8.33
C PRO A 621 -1.97 -12.71 7.76
N GLN A 622 -2.92 -12.17 8.51
CA GLN A 622 -4.30 -12.03 8.09
C GLN A 622 -4.46 -10.64 7.48
N VAL A 623 -4.75 -10.61 6.19
CA VAL A 623 -4.93 -9.38 5.42
C VAL A 623 -6.28 -9.42 4.72
N ASN A 624 -6.89 -8.26 4.52
CA ASN A 624 -8.06 -8.18 3.67
C ASN A 624 -7.62 -8.32 2.21
N ILE A 625 -7.92 -9.47 1.61
CA ILE A 625 -7.48 -9.78 0.23
C ILE A 625 -8.14 -8.83 -0.79
N SER A 626 -9.32 -8.27 -0.49
CA SER A 626 -10.03 -7.37 -1.40
C SER A 626 -9.34 -6.02 -1.56
N THR A 627 -8.47 -5.63 -0.62
CA THR A 627 -7.76 -4.34 -0.67
C THR A 627 -6.41 -4.43 -1.37
N LEU A 628 -5.95 -5.65 -1.71
CA LEU A 628 -4.68 -5.87 -2.39
C LEU A 628 -4.83 -5.72 -3.90
N SER A 629 -3.86 -5.04 -4.51
CA SER A 629 -3.68 -5.05 -5.96
C SER A 629 -3.25 -6.43 -6.48
N GLU A 630 -3.43 -6.70 -7.78
CA GLU A 630 -2.99 -7.98 -8.36
C GLU A 630 -1.47 -8.16 -8.33
N THR A 631 -0.69 -7.08 -8.35
CA THR A 631 0.78 -7.15 -8.21
C THR A 631 1.21 -7.50 -6.79
N GLU A 632 0.48 -7.07 -5.76
CA GLU A 632 0.70 -7.51 -4.36
C GLU A 632 0.33 -8.99 -4.14
N LYS A 633 -0.58 -9.51 -4.97
CA LYS A 633 -0.94 -10.94 -5.00
C LYS A 633 0.01 -11.78 -5.85
N TRP A 634 1.08 -11.19 -6.39
CA TRP A 634 2.09 -11.88 -7.19
C TRP A 634 3.48 -11.82 -6.57
N TRP A 635 4.34 -12.77 -6.92
CA TRP A 635 5.66 -12.97 -6.30
C TRP A 635 6.58 -11.75 -6.46
N GLY A 636 7.36 -11.48 -5.42
CA GLY A 636 8.40 -10.43 -5.42
C GLY A 636 9.72 -10.88 -6.02
N VAL A 637 9.87 -12.17 -6.33
CA VAL A 637 11.04 -12.75 -6.99
C VAL A 637 10.78 -12.98 -8.48
N SER A 638 11.84 -12.89 -9.27
CA SER A 638 11.81 -13.28 -10.68
C SER A 638 12.03 -14.78 -10.85
N ASN A 639 11.41 -15.35 -11.89
CA ASN A 639 11.65 -16.72 -12.32
C ASN A 639 13.13 -16.98 -12.59
N ARG A 640 13.61 -18.13 -12.13
CA ARG A 640 15.00 -18.57 -12.27
C ARG A 640 15.08 -20.09 -12.36
N GLY A 641 16.02 -20.57 -13.16
CA GLY A 641 16.42 -21.98 -13.17
C GLY A 641 17.21 -22.36 -11.92
N THR A 642 17.03 -23.58 -11.44
CA THR A 642 17.72 -24.08 -10.24
C THR A 642 18.60 -25.29 -10.54
N ASN A 643 19.38 -25.69 -9.53
CA ASN A 643 20.01 -27.00 -9.51
C ASN A 643 18.95 -28.10 -9.73
N PRO A 644 19.39 -29.30 -10.19
CA PRO A 644 18.49 -30.42 -10.41
C PRO A 644 17.56 -30.67 -9.21
N VAL A 645 16.29 -30.91 -9.51
CA VAL A 645 15.29 -31.24 -8.49
C VAL A 645 15.77 -32.48 -7.76
N THR A 646 15.79 -32.44 -6.44
CA THR A 646 16.26 -33.56 -5.62
C THR A 646 15.21 -34.66 -5.55
N TYR A 647 15.64 -35.89 -5.27
CA TYR A 647 14.73 -37.02 -5.12
C TYR A 647 13.68 -36.80 -4.02
N ARG A 648 14.03 -36.08 -2.95
CA ARG A 648 13.07 -35.72 -1.88
C ARG A 648 12.01 -34.70 -2.31
N GLN A 649 12.39 -33.75 -3.17
CA GLN A 649 11.42 -32.81 -3.77
C GLN A 649 10.46 -33.56 -4.70
N TYR A 650 10.98 -34.53 -5.45
CA TYR A 650 10.17 -35.45 -6.24
C TYR A 650 9.21 -36.27 -5.34
N ALA A 651 9.69 -36.89 -4.25
CA ALA A 651 8.84 -37.59 -3.29
C ALA A 651 7.77 -36.68 -2.66
N SER A 652 8.13 -35.42 -2.36
CA SER A 652 7.19 -34.41 -1.87
C SER A 652 6.12 -34.02 -2.89
N ALA A 653 6.41 -34.13 -4.18
CA ALA A 653 5.49 -33.78 -5.24
C ALA A 653 4.54 -34.91 -5.64
N PHE A 654 4.99 -36.17 -5.56
CA PHE A 654 4.24 -37.32 -6.08
C PHE A 654 3.71 -38.24 -4.97
N LYS A 655 2.43 -38.63 -5.06
CA LYS A 655 1.79 -39.62 -4.19
C LYS A 655 2.29 -41.01 -4.57
N GLY A 656 2.93 -41.72 -3.64
CA GLY A 656 3.40 -43.09 -3.82
C GLY A 656 4.91 -43.25 -4.03
N VAL A 657 5.66 -42.15 -4.19
CA VAL A 657 7.13 -42.19 -4.20
C VAL A 657 7.64 -42.27 -2.77
N ASP A 658 8.47 -43.27 -2.49
CA ASP A 658 9.19 -43.33 -1.23
C ASP A 658 10.31 -42.29 -1.19
N SER A 659 10.51 -41.62 -0.05
CA SER A 659 11.65 -40.74 0.13
C SER A 659 12.95 -41.50 0.43
N ASP A 660 12.86 -42.78 0.81
CA ASP A 660 13.97 -43.72 1.00
C ASP A 660 13.83 -44.94 0.07
N THR A 661 14.53 -44.92 -1.07
CA THR A 661 14.45 -46.01 -2.06
C THR A 661 15.03 -47.32 -1.54
N GLU A 662 14.28 -48.42 -1.70
CA GLU A 662 14.74 -49.77 -1.43
C GLU A 662 15.30 -50.41 -2.71
N TRP A 663 16.58 -50.80 -2.70
CA TRP A 663 17.30 -51.28 -3.90
C TRP A 663 16.74 -52.58 -4.52
N TRP A 664 15.84 -53.27 -3.82
CA TRP A 664 15.26 -54.55 -4.22
C TRP A 664 13.80 -54.44 -4.71
N ASP A 665 13.17 -53.26 -4.64
CA ASP A 665 11.86 -53.02 -5.25
C ASP A 665 12.00 -52.48 -6.67
N VAL A 666 11.37 -53.17 -7.62
CA VAL A 666 11.37 -52.80 -9.04
C VAL A 666 10.49 -51.56 -9.28
N THR A 667 9.51 -51.28 -8.40
CA THR A 667 8.76 -50.02 -8.45
C THR A 667 9.68 -48.83 -8.18
N ASP A 668 10.57 -48.95 -7.20
CA ASP A 668 11.53 -47.91 -6.80
C ASP A 668 12.57 -47.64 -7.89
N TRP A 669 12.99 -48.68 -8.62
CA TRP A 669 13.74 -48.51 -9.88
C TRP A 669 12.95 -47.61 -10.81
N ILE A 670 11.72 -47.98 -11.19
CA ILE A 670 10.98 -47.30 -12.26
C ILE A 670 10.73 -45.85 -11.86
N GLU A 671 10.46 -45.60 -10.59
CA GLU A 671 10.37 -44.27 -10.01
C GLU A 671 11.69 -43.51 -10.11
N ARG A 672 12.84 -44.17 -9.87
CA ARG A 672 14.15 -43.57 -10.03
C ARG A 672 14.50 -43.27 -11.48
N ALA A 673 14.18 -44.16 -12.41
CA ALA A 673 14.40 -43.96 -13.84
C ALA A 673 13.53 -42.80 -14.37
N TYR A 674 12.28 -42.72 -13.93
CA TYR A 674 11.39 -41.59 -14.23
C TYR A 674 11.93 -40.29 -13.64
N TYR A 675 12.43 -40.32 -12.40
CA TYR A 675 13.08 -39.18 -11.79
C TYR A 675 14.31 -38.71 -12.59
N GLU A 676 15.25 -39.61 -12.91
CA GLU A 676 16.48 -39.26 -13.63
C GLU A 676 16.19 -38.74 -15.05
N GLY A 677 15.20 -39.32 -15.75
CA GLY A 677 14.86 -38.94 -17.13
C GLY A 677 13.92 -37.75 -17.29
N ALA A 678 12.91 -37.59 -16.42
CA ALA A 678 11.83 -36.61 -16.62
C ALA A 678 11.78 -35.49 -15.56
N ILE A 679 12.24 -35.74 -14.33
CA ILE A 679 12.04 -34.82 -13.20
C ILE A 679 13.30 -34.07 -12.81
N LYS A 680 14.45 -34.74 -12.75
CA LYS A 680 15.72 -34.19 -12.23
C LYS A 680 16.09 -32.88 -12.90
N GLY A 681 15.92 -32.78 -14.20
CA GLY A 681 16.24 -31.57 -14.97
C GLY A 681 15.13 -30.51 -15.05
N ILE A 682 13.90 -30.79 -14.60
CA ILE A 682 12.71 -30.01 -14.99
C ILE A 682 12.69 -28.53 -14.53
N ALA A 683 13.50 -28.19 -13.53
CA ALA A 683 13.64 -26.83 -13.00
C ALA A 683 14.88 -26.09 -13.54
N LYS A 684 15.70 -26.71 -14.39
CA LYS A 684 16.96 -26.12 -14.91
C LYS A 684 16.70 -24.91 -15.82
N GLY A 685 15.68 -24.97 -16.67
CA GLY A 685 15.27 -23.89 -17.57
C GLY A 685 14.43 -22.78 -16.91
N GLY A 686 13.96 -23.00 -15.67
CA GLY A 686 13.09 -22.07 -14.95
C GLY A 686 12.00 -22.78 -14.13
N ASN A 687 11.32 -22.02 -13.28
CA ASN A 687 10.23 -22.47 -12.41
C ASN A 687 8.91 -21.73 -12.68
N CYS A 688 8.70 -21.21 -13.89
CA CYS A 688 7.53 -20.40 -14.24
C CYS A 688 6.20 -21.13 -14.01
N PHE A 689 6.15 -22.44 -14.23
CA PHE A 689 4.98 -23.28 -13.96
C PHE A 689 4.75 -23.42 -12.45
N GLY A 690 5.78 -23.79 -11.69
CA GLY A 690 5.72 -23.91 -10.24
C GLY A 690 5.31 -22.62 -9.54
N MET A 691 5.84 -21.48 -9.98
CA MET A 691 5.45 -20.15 -9.50
C MET A 691 3.97 -19.85 -9.76
N SER A 692 3.45 -20.19 -10.94
CA SER A 692 2.05 -19.97 -11.30
C SER A 692 1.12 -20.84 -10.47
N VAL A 693 1.45 -22.12 -10.30
CA VAL A 693 0.70 -23.04 -9.45
C VAL A 693 0.71 -22.57 -8.00
N GLU A 694 1.88 -22.27 -7.45
CA GLU A 694 1.99 -21.84 -6.05
C GLU A 694 1.27 -20.50 -5.82
N GLY A 695 1.23 -19.62 -6.82
CA GLY A 695 0.45 -18.39 -6.77
C GLY A 695 -1.06 -18.65 -6.64
N ILE A 696 -1.58 -19.67 -7.34
CA ILE A 696 -2.97 -20.12 -7.17
C ILE A 696 -3.18 -20.71 -5.77
N TYR A 697 -2.25 -21.52 -5.26
CA TYR A 697 -2.33 -22.08 -3.90
C TYR A 697 -2.35 -20.99 -2.82
N ALA A 698 -1.54 -19.93 -2.96
CA ALA A 698 -1.53 -18.79 -2.05
C ALA A 698 -2.87 -18.05 -2.03
N ARG A 699 -3.46 -17.80 -3.22
CA ARG A 699 -4.79 -17.20 -3.37
C ARG A 699 -5.92 -18.05 -2.78
N LYS A 700 -5.78 -19.38 -2.81
CA LYS A 700 -6.73 -20.33 -2.21
C LYS A 700 -6.42 -20.67 -0.75
N CYS A 701 -5.47 -19.98 -0.13
CA CYS A 701 -5.00 -20.22 1.24
C CYS A 701 -4.45 -21.64 1.51
N ARG A 702 -4.12 -22.40 0.47
CA ARG A 702 -3.58 -23.78 0.55
C ARG A 702 -2.04 -23.83 0.47
N SER A 703 -1.39 -22.69 0.30
CA SER A 703 0.08 -22.55 0.30
C SER A 703 0.64 -22.33 1.70
N LEU A 704 1.92 -22.65 1.87
CA LEU A 704 2.77 -22.17 2.96
C LEU A 704 2.84 -20.63 2.99
N PHE A 705 2.82 -20.01 1.81
CA PHE A 705 2.88 -18.57 1.60
C PHE A 705 1.47 -17.95 1.72
N SER A 706 1.37 -16.87 2.49
CA SER A 706 0.15 -16.07 2.62
C SER A 706 0.27 -14.77 1.82
N LEU A 707 -0.86 -14.26 1.35
CA LEU A 707 -0.94 -12.93 0.76
C LEU A 707 -0.61 -11.83 1.80
N PRO A 708 -0.04 -10.68 1.36
CA PRO A 708 0.49 -10.44 0.02
C PRO A 708 1.80 -11.23 -0.20
N VAL A 709 1.97 -11.85 -1.38
CA VAL A 709 3.12 -12.71 -1.67
C VAL A 709 4.28 -11.95 -2.33
N ASN A 710 4.08 -10.67 -2.69
CA ASN A 710 5.17 -9.81 -3.16
C ASN A 710 6.23 -9.52 -2.08
N ARG A 711 5.92 -9.79 -0.80
CA ARG A 711 6.85 -9.67 0.33
C ARG A 711 7.99 -10.70 0.28
N PHE A 712 7.82 -11.80 -0.45
CA PHE A 712 8.86 -12.79 -0.64
C PHE A 712 9.78 -12.33 -1.78
N THR A 713 10.88 -11.70 -1.41
CA THR A 713 11.90 -11.16 -2.34
C THR A 713 13.20 -11.97 -2.35
N ASP A 714 13.35 -12.93 -1.43
CA ASP A 714 14.46 -13.88 -1.41
C ASP A 714 14.06 -15.19 -2.10
N TRP A 715 14.77 -15.54 -3.16
CA TRP A 715 14.57 -16.77 -3.90
C TRP A 715 14.69 -18.02 -3.02
N ASN A 716 15.63 -18.04 -2.07
CA ASN A 716 15.92 -19.23 -1.27
C ASN A 716 14.73 -19.65 -0.38
N VAL A 717 13.90 -18.68 0.03
CA VAL A 717 12.71 -18.92 0.85
C VAL A 717 11.62 -19.65 0.06
N VAL A 718 11.49 -19.36 -1.23
CA VAL A 718 10.39 -19.84 -2.07
C VAL A 718 10.78 -21.00 -3.00
N ALA A 719 12.08 -21.14 -3.29
CA ALA A 719 12.61 -22.07 -4.29
C ALA A 719 12.16 -23.53 -4.09
N ASN A 720 12.07 -23.99 -2.83
CA ASN A 720 11.73 -25.38 -2.57
C ASN A 720 10.31 -25.73 -3.05
N GLU A 721 9.31 -24.92 -2.69
CA GLU A 721 7.93 -25.17 -3.10
C GLU A 721 7.72 -24.86 -4.58
N PHE A 722 8.43 -23.87 -5.14
CA PHE A 722 8.43 -23.65 -6.59
C PHE A 722 8.98 -24.87 -7.34
N ASN A 723 10.10 -25.45 -6.92
CA ASN A 723 10.65 -26.65 -7.54
C ASN A 723 9.69 -27.85 -7.41
N ILE A 724 9.09 -28.06 -6.24
CA ILE A 724 8.10 -29.13 -6.02
C ILE A 724 6.91 -28.95 -6.97
N LYS A 725 6.31 -27.75 -7.03
CA LYS A 725 5.17 -27.48 -7.92
C LYS A 725 5.56 -27.43 -9.39
N GLN A 726 6.80 -27.10 -9.73
CA GLN A 726 7.30 -27.17 -11.09
C GLN A 726 7.22 -28.62 -11.60
N THR A 727 7.47 -29.62 -10.76
CA THR A 727 7.33 -31.02 -11.15
C THR A 727 5.89 -31.45 -11.44
N TYR A 728 4.87 -30.65 -11.04
CA TYR A 728 3.48 -31.08 -11.19
C TYR A 728 3.07 -31.22 -12.66
N GLN A 729 3.70 -30.48 -13.57
CA GLN A 729 3.44 -30.62 -15.02
C GLN A 729 3.79 -32.00 -15.59
N ALA A 730 4.60 -32.78 -14.86
CA ALA A 730 4.96 -34.16 -15.17
C ALA A 730 4.09 -35.17 -14.38
N GLY A 731 3.07 -34.69 -13.67
CA GLY A 731 2.04 -35.51 -13.05
C GLY A 731 1.19 -36.25 -14.07
N ALA A 732 0.59 -37.37 -13.65
CA ALA A 732 -0.29 -38.14 -14.53
C ALA A 732 -1.46 -37.30 -15.07
N ASP A 733 -2.20 -36.61 -14.19
CA ASP A 733 -3.40 -35.86 -14.60
C ASP A 733 -3.06 -34.68 -15.55
N PRO A 734 -1.99 -33.89 -15.30
CA PRO A 734 -1.52 -32.86 -16.24
C PRO A 734 -1.07 -33.39 -17.60
N ILE A 735 -0.36 -34.54 -17.63
CA ILE A 735 0.04 -35.19 -18.89
C ILE A 735 -1.20 -35.57 -19.71
N TRP A 736 -2.18 -36.21 -19.07
CA TRP A 736 -3.40 -36.64 -19.74
C TRP A 736 -4.25 -35.48 -20.24
N TRP A 737 -4.33 -34.43 -19.44
CA TRP A 737 -5.00 -33.22 -19.83
C TRP A 737 -4.37 -32.62 -21.09
N PHE A 738 -3.05 -32.46 -21.11
CA PHE A 738 -2.31 -31.96 -22.26
C PHE A 738 -2.55 -32.80 -23.52
N LEU A 739 -2.41 -34.12 -23.41
CA LEU A 739 -2.65 -35.05 -24.53
C LEU A 739 -4.08 -34.94 -25.07
N GLY A 740 -5.06 -34.80 -24.18
CA GLY A 740 -6.46 -34.55 -24.56
C GLY A 740 -6.62 -33.25 -25.36
N GLN A 741 -6.03 -32.15 -24.90
CA GLN A 741 -6.08 -30.86 -25.62
C GLN A 741 -5.37 -30.91 -26.97
N PHE A 742 -4.25 -31.65 -27.05
CA PHE A 742 -3.48 -31.79 -28.28
C PHE A 742 -4.22 -32.63 -29.33
N LEU A 743 -4.71 -33.81 -28.94
CA LEU A 743 -5.42 -34.73 -29.83
C LEU A 743 -6.77 -34.18 -30.31
N SER A 744 -7.42 -33.34 -29.51
CA SER A 744 -8.67 -32.68 -29.92
C SER A 744 -8.45 -31.49 -30.85
N GLY A 745 -7.19 -31.13 -31.14
CA GLY A 745 -6.85 -29.91 -31.88
C GLY A 745 -7.03 -28.62 -31.09
N ASN A 746 -7.40 -28.66 -29.80
CA ASN A 746 -7.69 -27.42 -29.04
C ASN A 746 -6.43 -26.57 -28.79
N THR A 747 -5.23 -27.17 -28.79
CA THR A 747 -3.96 -26.42 -28.74
C THR A 747 -3.72 -25.53 -29.96
N HIS A 748 -4.57 -25.64 -30.98
CA HIS A 748 -4.60 -24.87 -32.21
C HIS A 748 -5.72 -23.82 -32.23
N ASP A 749 -6.59 -23.78 -31.22
CA ASP A 749 -7.74 -22.87 -31.19
C ASP A 749 -7.62 -21.85 -30.04
N PRO A 750 -6.85 -20.75 -30.23
CA PRO A 750 -6.72 -19.70 -29.23
C PRO A 750 -8.05 -19.13 -28.74
N VAL A 751 -9.07 -19.07 -29.60
CA VAL A 751 -10.41 -18.59 -29.26
C VAL A 751 -11.12 -19.54 -28.32
N ASP A 752 -11.08 -20.85 -28.58
CA ASP A 752 -11.65 -21.84 -27.68
C ASP A 752 -10.88 -21.89 -26.35
N VAL A 753 -9.54 -21.83 -26.37
CA VAL A 753 -8.72 -21.75 -25.15
C VAL A 753 -9.07 -20.52 -24.31
N PHE A 754 -9.27 -19.35 -24.93
CA PHE A 754 -9.74 -18.14 -24.23
C PHE A 754 -11.08 -18.40 -23.54
N ASN A 755 -12.05 -18.96 -24.26
CA ASN A 755 -13.40 -19.20 -23.74
C ASN A 755 -13.41 -20.22 -22.60
N ARG A 756 -12.66 -21.31 -22.73
CA ARG A 756 -12.56 -22.33 -21.69
C ARG A 756 -11.87 -21.80 -20.44
N THR A 757 -10.77 -21.08 -20.58
CA THR A 757 -10.04 -20.53 -19.43
C THR A 757 -10.85 -19.48 -18.68
N LEU A 758 -11.64 -18.67 -19.39
CA LEU A 758 -12.62 -17.78 -18.78
C LEU A 758 -13.68 -18.55 -17.98
N ASN A 759 -14.23 -19.63 -18.54
CA ASN A 759 -15.20 -20.46 -17.84
C ASN A 759 -14.63 -21.13 -16.58
N GLU A 760 -13.40 -21.64 -16.66
CA GLU A 760 -12.70 -22.23 -15.51
C GLU A 760 -12.42 -21.17 -14.44
N PHE A 761 -11.98 -19.97 -14.83
CA PHE A 761 -11.77 -18.87 -13.90
C PHE A 761 -13.06 -18.46 -13.18
N ASN A 762 -14.18 -18.33 -13.91
CA ASN A 762 -15.48 -17.98 -13.33
C ASN A 762 -16.02 -19.04 -12.36
N ARG A 763 -15.61 -20.31 -12.51
CA ARG A 763 -15.90 -21.40 -11.56
C ARG A 763 -14.96 -21.44 -10.36
N GLY A 764 -14.01 -20.52 -10.27
CA GLY A 764 -12.94 -20.52 -9.28
C GLY A 764 -11.88 -21.60 -9.53
N ASN A 765 -11.88 -22.27 -10.68
CA ASN A 765 -10.91 -23.30 -11.07
C ASN A 765 -9.72 -22.68 -11.83
N HIS A 766 -9.06 -21.68 -11.21
CA HIS A 766 -8.09 -20.80 -11.87
C HIS A 766 -7.04 -21.56 -12.70
N PRO A 767 -6.96 -21.36 -14.02
CA PRO A 767 -6.05 -22.11 -14.87
C PRO A 767 -4.62 -21.54 -14.84
N VAL A 768 -3.63 -22.38 -15.13
CA VAL A 768 -2.29 -21.96 -15.57
C VAL A 768 -2.29 -21.97 -17.10
N LEU A 769 -1.95 -20.85 -17.74
CA LEU A 769 -1.77 -20.80 -19.19
C LEU A 769 -0.33 -21.17 -19.52
N CYS A 770 -0.12 -21.96 -20.57
CA CYS A 770 1.23 -22.18 -21.10
C CYS A 770 1.28 -21.94 -22.61
N VAL A 771 2.34 -21.23 -23.00
CA VAL A 771 2.64 -20.81 -24.36
C VAL A 771 3.94 -21.44 -24.85
N ALA A 772 4.01 -21.76 -26.14
CA ALA A 772 5.23 -22.23 -26.80
C ALA A 772 5.45 -21.47 -28.10
N GLN A 773 6.71 -21.26 -28.50
CA GLN A 773 7.05 -20.47 -29.68
C GLN A 773 6.80 -21.19 -31.01
N ASN A 774 6.93 -22.52 -31.01
CA ASN A 774 6.84 -23.35 -32.21
C ASN A 774 5.70 -24.36 -32.12
N TYR A 775 5.17 -24.73 -33.28
CA TYR A 775 4.09 -25.69 -33.49
C TYR A 775 4.31 -27.04 -32.76
N ASP A 776 5.54 -27.55 -32.80
CA ASP A 776 5.98 -28.85 -32.29
C ASP A 776 6.57 -28.77 -30.87
N PHE A 777 6.38 -27.63 -30.20
CA PHE A 777 6.94 -27.34 -28.87
C PHE A 777 8.49 -27.35 -28.83
N SER A 778 9.19 -27.25 -29.97
CA SER A 778 10.66 -27.22 -30.03
C SER A 778 11.31 -25.88 -29.64
N GLY A 779 10.51 -24.84 -29.40
CA GLY A 779 10.96 -23.51 -28.94
C GLY A 779 10.90 -23.35 -27.42
N LYS A 780 11.19 -22.16 -26.89
CA LYS A 780 11.16 -21.92 -25.43
C LYS A 780 9.70 -21.94 -24.93
N PRO A 781 9.29 -22.85 -24.03
CA PRO A 781 7.96 -22.79 -23.44
C PRO A 781 7.93 -21.85 -22.24
N HIS A 782 6.76 -21.31 -21.92
CA HIS A 782 6.56 -20.45 -20.75
C HIS A 782 5.18 -20.62 -20.15
N ALA A 783 5.09 -20.61 -18.83
CA ALA A 783 3.85 -20.68 -18.09
C ALA A 783 3.57 -19.32 -17.42
N ILE A 784 2.32 -18.86 -17.51
CA ILE A 784 1.86 -17.56 -17.03
C ILE A 784 0.55 -17.75 -16.25
N LEU A 785 0.34 -16.90 -15.24
CA LEU A 785 -0.86 -16.95 -14.42
C LEU A 785 -1.88 -15.90 -14.90
N PRO A 786 -2.98 -16.28 -15.57
CA PRO A 786 -4.03 -15.33 -15.90
C PRO A 786 -4.82 -14.89 -14.66
N VAL A 787 -5.25 -13.63 -14.65
CA VAL A 787 -5.94 -13.00 -13.51
C VAL A 787 -7.20 -12.23 -13.89
N ALA A 788 -7.37 -11.89 -15.18
CA ALA A 788 -8.59 -11.28 -15.70
C ALA A 788 -8.72 -11.54 -17.21
N TRP A 789 -9.96 -11.52 -17.71
CA TRP A 789 -10.30 -11.70 -19.12
C TRP A 789 -11.24 -10.57 -19.54
N ASP A 790 -11.03 -10.00 -20.72
CA ASP A 790 -11.81 -8.90 -21.26
C ASP A 790 -12.17 -9.17 -22.74
N LYS A 791 -13.47 -9.23 -23.00
CA LYS A 791 -14.06 -9.42 -24.33
C LYS A 791 -14.65 -8.13 -24.93
N SER A 792 -14.59 -7.01 -24.21
CA SER A 792 -15.19 -5.74 -24.63
C SER A 792 -14.49 -5.10 -25.82
N THR A 793 -13.22 -5.45 -26.05
CA THR A 793 -12.40 -4.96 -27.18
C THR A 793 -11.93 -6.11 -28.07
N LYS A 794 -11.73 -5.86 -29.37
CA LYS A 794 -10.99 -6.76 -30.27
C LYS A 794 -9.61 -6.17 -30.58
N PRO A 795 -8.51 -6.95 -30.50
CA PRO A 795 -8.45 -8.33 -29.99
C PRO A 795 -8.85 -8.43 -28.50
N TRP A 796 -9.39 -9.59 -28.10
CA TRP A 796 -9.71 -9.91 -26.70
C TRP A 796 -8.43 -9.94 -25.86
N LYS A 797 -8.54 -9.66 -24.56
CA LYS A 797 -7.40 -9.48 -23.66
C LYS A 797 -7.46 -10.44 -22.49
N ILE A 798 -6.32 -11.04 -22.13
CA ILE A 798 -6.12 -11.73 -20.86
C ILE A 798 -5.05 -10.98 -20.08
N THR A 799 -5.40 -10.45 -18.91
CA THR A 799 -4.42 -9.88 -17.97
C THR A 799 -3.70 -11.02 -17.26
N ILE A 800 -2.38 -10.97 -17.23
CA ILE A 800 -1.54 -12.05 -16.72
C ILE A 800 -0.49 -11.51 -15.73
N CYS A 801 -0.19 -12.34 -14.74
CA CYS A 801 1.02 -12.24 -13.94
C CYS A 801 2.09 -13.14 -14.56
N ASP A 802 3.17 -12.52 -15.02
CA ASP A 802 4.28 -13.20 -15.69
C ASP A 802 5.40 -13.48 -14.67
N PRO A 803 5.82 -14.75 -14.48
CA PRO A 803 6.96 -15.09 -13.62
C PRO A 803 8.27 -14.38 -13.97
N ASN A 804 8.47 -13.96 -15.22
CA ASN A 804 9.66 -13.23 -15.65
C ASN A 804 9.57 -11.71 -15.47
N ALA A 805 8.41 -11.17 -15.08
CA ALA A 805 8.18 -9.74 -14.89
C ALA A 805 7.44 -9.44 -13.57
N PRO A 806 8.05 -9.75 -12.40
CA PRO A 806 7.44 -9.48 -11.11
C PRO A 806 7.12 -7.98 -10.94
N GLY A 807 6.04 -7.68 -10.25
CA GLY A 807 5.55 -6.31 -10.04
C GLY A 807 4.86 -5.67 -11.25
N GLN A 808 4.72 -6.36 -12.38
CA GLN A 808 4.05 -5.85 -13.57
C GLN A 808 2.93 -6.80 -14.03
N LEU A 809 1.77 -6.23 -14.40
CA LEU A 809 0.77 -6.96 -15.16
C LEU A 809 1.10 -6.88 -16.64
N LYS A 810 0.99 -8.00 -17.35
CA LYS A 810 1.10 -8.07 -18.82
C LYS A 810 -0.25 -8.44 -19.42
N THR A 811 -0.32 -8.37 -20.74
CA THR A 811 -1.53 -8.70 -21.49
C THR A 811 -1.20 -9.69 -22.61
N LEU A 812 -1.94 -10.78 -22.68
CA LEU A 812 -2.00 -11.67 -23.84
C LEU A 812 -3.22 -11.30 -24.68
N LEU A 813 -3.02 -11.16 -25.99
CA LEU A 813 -4.07 -10.79 -26.94
C LEU A 813 -4.54 -12.02 -27.70
N VAL A 814 -5.85 -12.16 -27.87
CA VAL A 814 -6.48 -13.20 -28.71
C VAL A 814 -7.38 -12.50 -29.73
N ASN A 815 -7.08 -12.65 -31.02
CA ASN A 815 -7.90 -12.12 -32.09
C ASN A 815 -8.95 -13.15 -32.51
N PRO A 816 -10.25 -12.93 -32.21
CA PRO A 816 -11.30 -13.86 -32.56
C PRO A 816 -11.58 -13.95 -34.07
N ASP A 817 -11.23 -12.91 -34.84
CA ASP A 817 -11.55 -12.86 -36.27
C ASP A 817 -10.54 -13.68 -37.10
N SER A 818 -9.31 -13.79 -36.63
CA SER A 818 -8.24 -14.57 -37.29
C SER A 818 -7.86 -15.85 -36.54
N ASN A 819 -8.51 -16.16 -35.42
CA ASN A 819 -8.14 -17.24 -34.48
C ASN A 819 -6.64 -17.28 -34.15
N THR A 820 -6.07 -16.12 -33.78
CA THR A 820 -4.64 -16.00 -33.43
C THR A 820 -4.45 -15.46 -32.03
N PHE A 821 -3.31 -15.74 -31.41
CA PHE A 821 -2.86 -15.10 -30.18
C PHE A 821 -1.51 -14.42 -30.36
N SER A 822 -1.26 -13.41 -29.53
CA SER A 822 0.06 -12.79 -29.40
C SER A 822 0.34 -12.37 -27.95
N TYR A 823 1.58 -12.56 -27.53
CA TYR A 823 2.07 -12.15 -26.23
C TYR A 823 3.58 -11.90 -26.29
N THR A 824 4.00 -10.75 -25.78
CA THR A 824 5.40 -10.35 -25.71
C THR A 824 5.81 -10.22 -24.24
N GLY A 825 6.59 -11.19 -23.76
CA GLY A 825 7.29 -11.15 -22.46
C GLY A 825 8.79 -10.95 -22.68
N THR A 826 9.61 -11.74 -21.98
CA THR A 826 11.06 -11.87 -22.28
C THR A 826 11.31 -12.51 -23.65
N SER A 827 10.34 -13.26 -24.15
CA SER A 827 10.32 -13.80 -25.50
C SER A 827 8.96 -13.51 -26.12
N SER A 828 8.91 -13.49 -27.44
CA SER A 828 7.68 -13.26 -28.19
C SER A 828 7.03 -14.60 -28.54
N TYR A 829 5.72 -14.68 -28.30
CA TYR A 829 4.87 -15.82 -28.59
C TYR A 829 3.73 -15.35 -29.48
N SER A 830 3.56 -15.97 -30.63
CA SER A 830 2.41 -15.73 -31.49
C SER A 830 2.08 -17.00 -32.26
N GLY A 831 0.81 -17.24 -32.52
CA GLY A 831 0.37 -18.40 -33.27
C GLY A 831 -1.12 -18.39 -33.54
N GLY A 832 -1.56 -19.33 -34.36
CA GLY A 832 -2.97 -19.58 -34.66
C GLY A 832 -3.18 -21.04 -35.02
N GLU A 833 -4.20 -21.31 -35.82
CA GLU A 833 -4.66 -22.67 -36.13
C GLU A 833 -3.56 -23.61 -36.63
N TRP A 834 -2.75 -23.19 -37.60
CA TRP A 834 -1.71 -24.06 -38.16
C TRP A 834 -0.35 -23.39 -38.37
N SER A 835 -0.15 -22.20 -37.79
CA SER A 835 1.09 -21.42 -37.93
C SER A 835 1.53 -20.79 -36.61
N GLY A 836 2.85 -20.62 -36.45
CA GLY A 836 3.46 -20.07 -35.24
C GLY A 836 3.47 -21.04 -34.05
N GLY A 837 3.28 -20.48 -32.86
CA GLY A 837 3.32 -21.14 -31.57
C GLY A 837 2.02 -21.76 -31.09
N ARG A 838 2.00 -22.17 -29.81
CA ARG A 838 0.87 -22.84 -29.15
C ARG A 838 0.39 -22.11 -27.92
N LEU A 839 -0.92 -22.12 -27.72
CA LEU A 839 -1.58 -21.65 -26.51
C LEU A 839 -2.41 -22.80 -25.95
N HIS A 840 -2.20 -23.14 -24.69
CA HIS A 840 -3.02 -24.12 -23.98
C HIS A 840 -3.04 -23.79 -22.48
N TYR A 841 -3.72 -24.62 -21.68
CA TYR A 841 -3.87 -24.37 -20.26
C TYR A 841 -3.99 -25.67 -19.46
N MET A 842 -3.78 -25.57 -18.15
CA MET A 842 -4.07 -26.62 -17.18
C MET A 842 -4.97 -26.05 -16.06
N PRO A 843 -6.17 -26.62 -15.81
CA PRO A 843 -7.06 -26.15 -14.75
C PRO A 843 -6.49 -26.45 -13.35
N TYR A 844 -6.87 -25.67 -12.34
CA TYR A 844 -6.39 -25.91 -10.97
C TYR A 844 -6.79 -27.29 -10.43
N SER A 845 -7.97 -27.81 -10.79
CA SER A 845 -8.54 -29.07 -10.32
C SER A 845 -7.72 -30.32 -10.65
N ILE A 846 -6.73 -30.23 -11.55
CA ILE A 846 -5.78 -31.32 -11.82
C ILE A 846 -4.40 -31.05 -11.17
N LEU A 847 -4.20 -29.84 -10.63
CA LEU A 847 -2.95 -29.37 -10.01
C LEU A 847 -3.12 -29.15 -8.50
N ASP A 848 -4.30 -29.40 -7.93
CA ASP A 848 -4.68 -28.98 -6.59
C ASP A 848 -4.25 -29.94 -5.48
N ASP A 849 -3.55 -31.02 -5.82
CA ASP A 849 -2.92 -31.92 -4.85
C ASP A 849 -1.58 -32.46 -5.38
N ARG A 850 -0.85 -33.18 -4.52
CA ARG A 850 0.30 -33.99 -4.92
C ARG A 850 -0.09 -34.88 -6.09
N GLN A 851 0.75 -34.86 -7.11
CA GLN A 851 0.47 -35.56 -8.35
C GLN A 851 0.59 -37.05 -8.15
N ARG A 852 -0.20 -37.83 -8.88
CA ARG A 852 0.06 -39.26 -8.91
C ARG A 852 1.21 -39.55 -9.87
N LEU A 853 2.01 -40.55 -9.53
CA LEU A 853 2.99 -41.08 -10.47
C LEU A 853 2.28 -41.54 -11.74
N PRO A 854 2.73 -41.08 -12.92
CA PRO A 854 2.21 -41.59 -14.17
C PRO A 854 2.57 -43.06 -14.34
N ILE A 855 3.43 -43.67 -13.53
CA ILE A 855 3.85 -45.08 -13.66
C ILE A 855 2.66 -46.05 -13.58
N TRP A 856 1.67 -45.82 -12.69
CA TRP A 856 0.49 -46.68 -12.58
C TRP A 856 -0.58 -46.39 -13.64
N ASP A 857 -0.61 -45.17 -14.19
CA ASP A 857 -1.42 -44.82 -15.36
C ASP A 857 -0.82 -45.21 -16.68
N LEU A 858 0.51 -45.20 -16.75
CA LEU A 858 1.32 -45.92 -17.69
C LEU A 858 0.91 -47.38 -17.54
N ILE A 859 0.80 -47.99 -16.34
CA ILE A 859 0.34 -49.39 -16.20
C ILE A 859 -1.10 -49.61 -16.74
N LEU A 860 -2.01 -48.63 -16.63
CA LEU A 860 -3.34 -48.66 -17.28
C LEU A 860 -3.27 -48.43 -18.81
N LEU A 861 -2.40 -47.53 -19.27
CA LEU A 861 -1.95 -47.37 -20.67
C LEU A 861 -1.26 -48.64 -21.21
N LEU A 862 -0.68 -49.45 -20.33
CA LEU A 862 0.06 -50.66 -20.64
C LEU A 862 -0.89 -51.84 -20.71
N LEU A 863 -1.97 -51.85 -19.93
CA LEU A 863 -3.15 -52.70 -20.14
C LEU A 863 -3.95 -52.31 -21.40
N ALA A 864 -3.76 -51.09 -21.91
CA ALA A 864 -4.32 -50.56 -23.15
C ALA A 864 -3.24 -50.23 -24.23
N GLY A 865 -2.13 -50.98 -24.22
CA GLY A 865 -1.09 -51.11 -25.28
C GLY A 865 -0.24 -49.89 -25.64
N THR A 866 0.57 -49.44 -24.68
CA THR A 866 1.53 -48.34 -24.86
C THR A 866 2.97 -48.82 -24.97
N ILE A 867 3.69 -48.41 -26.02
CA ILE A 867 5.15 -48.59 -26.13
C ILE A 867 5.81 -47.39 -25.46
N LEU A 868 6.58 -47.63 -24.39
CA LEU A 868 7.41 -46.62 -23.75
C LEU A 868 8.85 -46.81 -24.20
N ILE A 869 9.36 -45.90 -25.03
CA ILE A 869 10.77 -45.88 -25.40
C ILE A 869 11.50 -44.95 -24.46
N LEU A 870 12.61 -45.40 -23.90
CA LEU A 870 13.59 -44.56 -23.22
C LEU A 870 14.89 -44.71 -24.01
N ALA A 871 15.66 -43.64 -24.14
CA ALA A 871 16.98 -43.68 -24.74
C ALA A 871 17.79 -42.58 -24.06
N ASP A 872 18.48 -42.95 -22.97
CA ASP A 872 19.25 -42.01 -22.14
C ASP A 872 20.24 -41.23 -23.04
N ASP A 873 21.04 -41.97 -23.83
CA ASP A 873 22.09 -41.39 -24.69
C ASP A 873 21.79 -41.44 -26.20
N GLY A 874 20.52 -41.52 -26.62
CA GLY A 874 20.14 -41.58 -28.04
C GLY A 874 18.90 -40.75 -28.44
N ASP A 875 18.96 -40.12 -29.62
CA ASP A 875 17.88 -39.38 -30.25
C ASP A 875 17.10 -40.24 -31.25
N THR A 876 15.77 -40.09 -31.26
CA THR A 876 14.93 -40.64 -32.34
C THR A 876 15.20 -39.90 -33.65
N VAL A 877 15.57 -40.66 -34.67
CA VAL A 877 15.67 -40.19 -36.05
C VAL A 877 14.32 -40.30 -36.75
N SER A 878 13.63 -41.43 -36.60
CA SER A 878 12.31 -41.66 -37.17
C SER A 878 11.58 -42.80 -36.47
N ILE A 879 10.25 -42.73 -36.48
CA ILE A 879 9.37 -43.85 -36.14
C ILE A 879 8.44 -44.02 -37.33
N THR A 880 8.50 -45.17 -37.98
CA THR A 880 7.70 -45.47 -39.16
C THR A 880 6.89 -46.74 -38.97
N ASP A 881 5.81 -46.90 -39.74
CA ASP A 881 5.17 -48.20 -39.90
C ASP A 881 6.04 -49.14 -40.76
N ALA A 882 5.56 -50.37 -40.98
CA ALA A 882 6.24 -51.38 -41.78
C ALA A 882 6.42 -50.97 -43.27
N ASP A 883 5.62 -50.02 -43.75
CA ASP A 883 5.67 -49.49 -45.12
C ASP A 883 6.56 -48.23 -45.22
N GLY A 884 7.19 -47.81 -44.11
CA GLY A 884 8.10 -46.67 -44.04
C GLY A 884 7.41 -45.31 -43.91
N GLN A 885 6.11 -45.26 -43.66
CA GLN A 885 5.39 -44.00 -43.47
C GLN A 885 5.58 -43.45 -42.05
N ASP A 886 5.71 -42.14 -41.92
CA ASP A 886 5.93 -41.45 -40.64
C ASP A 886 4.78 -41.68 -39.66
N LEU A 887 5.11 -42.08 -38.43
CA LEU A 887 4.18 -42.23 -37.32
C LEU A 887 4.42 -41.19 -36.22
N ASN A 888 5.24 -40.16 -36.45
CA ASN A 888 5.43 -39.07 -35.50
C ASN A 888 4.22 -38.13 -35.45
N GLY A 889 3.59 -38.00 -34.27
CA GLY A 889 2.41 -37.16 -34.03
C GLY A 889 2.62 -35.66 -34.26
N SER A 890 3.88 -35.20 -34.30
CA SER A 890 4.26 -33.83 -34.66
C SER A 890 4.76 -33.71 -36.11
N GLY A 891 4.85 -34.83 -36.83
CA GLY A 891 5.36 -34.95 -38.20
C GLY A 891 4.40 -34.42 -39.27
N ALA A 892 4.90 -34.25 -40.49
CA ALA A 892 4.15 -33.64 -41.60
C ALA A 892 2.83 -34.37 -41.91
N ARG A 893 2.85 -35.70 -41.87
CA ARG A 893 1.68 -36.56 -42.11
C ARG A 893 0.59 -36.37 -41.05
N ALA A 894 0.96 -36.28 -39.77
CA ALA A 894 0.00 -36.03 -38.69
C ALA A 894 -0.69 -34.66 -38.84
N ARG A 895 0.06 -33.62 -39.25
CA ARG A 895 -0.49 -32.29 -39.51
C ARG A 895 -1.53 -32.30 -40.62
N GLU A 896 -1.27 -33.03 -41.70
CA GLU A 896 -2.19 -33.16 -42.83
C GLU A 896 -3.47 -33.89 -42.45
N LEU A 897 -3.38 -34.97 -41.65
CA LEU A 897 -4.55 -35.68 -41.14
C LEU A 897 -5.42 -34.79 -40.25
N LEU A 898 -4.81 -34.08 -39.30
CA LEU A 898 -5.54 -33.19 -38.39
C LEU A 898 -6.18 -32.01 -39.12
N LYS A 899 -5.53 -31.42 -40.14
CA LYS A 899 -6.13 -30.39 -41.01
C LYS A 899 -7.39 -30.86 -41.73
N ASN A 900 -7.46 -32.17 -42.02
CA ASN A 900 -8.62 -32.81 -42.63
C ASN A 900 -9.62 -33.34 -41.59
N ASN A 901 -9.48 -32.94 -40.32
CA ASN A 901 -10.32 -33.35 -39.20
C ASN A 901 -10.28 -34.87 -38.91
N ILE A 902 -9.20 -35.54 -39.32
CA ILE A 902 -8.97 -36.97 -39.08
C ILE A 902 -8.04 -37.12 -37.88
N GLN A 903 -8.49 -37.83 -36.84
CA GLN A 903 -7.69 -38.06 -35.64
C GLN A 903 -6.53 -39.03 -35.93
N PRO A 904 -5.26 -38.65 -35.66
CA PRO A 904 -4.09 -39.50 -35.86
C PRO A 904 -3.95 -40.52 -34.71
N SER A 905 -4.97 -41.36 -34.53
CA SER A 905 -5.08 -42.31 -33.41
C SER A 905 -3.99 -43.39 -33.35
N GLU A 906 -3.17 -43.49 -34.41
CA GLU A 906 -2.12 -44.50 -34.59
C GLU A 906 -0.70 -43.92 -34.47
N PHE A 907 -0.55 -42.62 -34.16
CA PHE A 907 0.73 -41.93 -34.13
C PHE A 907 1.37 -41.94 -32.74
N PHE A 908 2.70 -41.90 -32.71
CA PHE A 908 3.51 -41.70 -31.52
C PHE A 908 3.63 -40.23 -31.22
N ILE A 909 3.14 -39.81 -30.06
CA ILE A 909 3.36 -38.45 -29.55
C ILE A 909 4.60 -38.52 -28.67
N SER A 910 5.62 -37.71 -28.99
CA SER A 910 6.73 -37.51 -28.06
C SER A 910 6.26 -36.64 -26.90
N TYR A 911 6.45 -37.13 -25.69
CA TYR A 911 6.48 -36.28 -24.53
C TYR A 911 7.88 -35.67 -24.44
N ASN A 912 8.08 -34.58 -25.16
CA ASN A 912 9.24 -33.73 -24.95
C ASN A 912 8.98 -32.98 -23.64
N GLY A 913 9.71 -33.29 -22.58
CA GLY A 913 9.74 -32.42 -21.41
C GLY A 913 10.00 -30.98 -21.87
N TYR A 914 9.31 -30.02 -21.27
CA TYR A 914 9.27 -28.60 -21.64
C TYR A 914 10.63 -27.85 -21.49
N ASP A 915 11.78 -28.49 -21.74
CA ASP A 915 13.08 -27.82 -21.80
C ASP A 915 13.83 -28.23 -23.08
N SER A 916 13.95 -27.28 -24.02
CA SER A 916 14.74 -27.41 -25.25
C SER A 916 16.24 -27.69 -25.01
N ALA A 917 16.74 -27.51 -23.78
CA ALA A 917 18.14 -27.69 -23.41
C ALA A 917 18.44 -29.02 -22.66
N LEU A 918 17.44 -29.87 -22.42
CA LEU A 918 17.60 -31.18 -21.78
C LEU A 918 17.09 -32.28 -22.70
N ARG A 919 18.01 -32.91 -23.44
CA ARG A 919 17.74 -34.19 -24.11
C ARG A 919 18.65 -35.27 -23.54
N PRO A 920 18.17 -36.00 -22.53
CA PRO A 920 18.37 -37.45 -22.51
C PRO A 920 17.06 -38.18 -22.15
N GLY A 921 16.64 -39.12 -23.02
CA GLY A 921 15.40 -39.91 -22.89
C GLY A 921 14.16 -39.28 -23.55
N GLN A 922 13.81 -39.70 -24.77
CA GLN A 922 12.52 -39.36 -25.38
C GLN A 922 11.45 -40.39 -25.04
N ILE A 923 10.41 -40.00 -24.30
CA ILE A 923 9.24 -40.84 -24.07
C ILE A 923 8.29 -40.67 -25.26
N PHE A 924 7.98 -41.76 -25.93
CA PHE A 924 6.91 -41.79 -26.94
C PHE A 924 5.71 -42.52 -26.37
N VAL A 925 4.51 -42.03 -26.71
CA VAL A 925 3.24 -42.65 -26.31
C VAL A 925 2.38 -42.81 -27.55
N ARG A 926 1.78 -43.97 -27.71
CA ARG A 926 0.81 -44.29 -28.76
C ARG A 926 -0.40 -44.94 -28.11
N ARG A 927 -1.61 -44.55 -28.54
CA ARG A 927 -2.85 -45.20 -28.13
C ARG A 927 -2.97 -46.58 -28.81
N GLU A 928 -3.19 -47.66 -28.06
CA GLU A 928 -3.57 -48.92 -28.70
C GLU A 928 -4.99 -48.79 -29.27
N LEU A 929 -5.19 -49.31 -30.48
CA LEU A 929 -6.52 -49.55 -31.00
C LEU A 929 -7.17 -50.64 -30.14
N SER A 930 -7.77 -50.24 -29.02
CA SER A 930 -8.60 -51.14 -28.22
C SER A 930 -9.71 -51.69 -29.11
N VAL A 931 -9.73 -53.01 -29.28
CA VAL A 931 -10.96 -53.74 -29.54
C VAL A 931 -11.91 -53.30 -28.44
N GLN A 932 -13.05 -52.69 -28.78
CA GLN A 932 -14.05 -52.20 -27.82
C GLN A 932 -14.24 -53.22 -26.68
N THR A 933 -13.74 -52.90 -25.49
CA THR A 933 -13.91 -53.69 -24.28
C THR A 933 -15.26 -53.33 -23.67
N GLY A 934 -16.33 -53.88 -24.24
CA GLY A 934 -17.61 -53.99 -23.55
C GLY A 934 -17.72 -55.35 -22.88
N VAL A 935 -17.06 -55.59 -21.74
CA VAL A 935 -17.43 -56.70 -20.83
C VAL A 935 -17.09 -56.35 -19.38
N THR A 936 -18.13 -56.13 -18.58
CA THR A 936 -18.15 -56.15 -17.12
C THR A 936 -18.47 -57.58 -16.65
N SER A 937 -17.47 -58.45 -16.43
CA SER A 937 -17.65 -59.65 -15.58
C SER A 937 -16.33 -60.38 -15.26
N SER A 938 -16.26 -60.85 -14.01
CA SER A 938 -15.18 -61.54 -13.27
C SER A 938 -14.23 -62.49 -14.02
N ILE A 939 -12.93 -62.31 -13.77
CA ILE A 939 -11.76 -63.02 -14.34
C ILE A 939 -11.61 -64.48 -13.87
N SER A 940 -12.37 -64.95 -12.88
CA SER A 940 -12.15 -66.27 -12.25
C SER A 940 -12.68 -67.49 -13.02
N SER A 941 -13.45 -67.34 -14.11
CA SER A 941 -14.05 -68.47 -14.84
C SER A 941 -13.38 -68.81 -16.19
N ILE A 942 -12.34 -68.08 -16.59
CA ILE A 942 -11.71 -68.19 -17.94
C ILE A 942 -10.57 -69.23 -18.00
N ILE A 943 -10.02 -69.63 -16.85
CA ILE A 943 -8.76 -70.39 -16.80
C ILE A 943 -8.93 -71.88 -17.22
N ASN A 944 -10.14 -72.44 -17.19
CA ASN A 944 -10.37 -73.88 -17.41
C ASN A 944 -11.19 -74.28 -18.65
N ARG A 945 -11.21 -73.50 -19.75
CA ARG A 945 -11.98 -73.86 -20.98
C ARG A 945 -11.10 -74.13 -22.23
N PRO A 946 -11.43 -75.15 -23.05
CA PRO A 946 -10.75 -75.43 -24.32
C PRO A 946 -10.87 -74.29 -25.34
N VAL A 947 -9.85 -74.20 -26.22
CA VAL A 947 -9.55 -73.09 -27.15
C VAL A 947 -10.70 -72.68 -28.07
N VAL A 948 -11.63 -73.58 -28.40
CA VAL A 948 -12.77 -73.26 -29.29
C VAL A 948 -13.66 -72.15 -28.71
N ASN A 949 -13.74 -72.01 -27.39
CA ASN A 949 -14.50 -70.93 -26.74
C ASN A 949 -13.69 -69.65 -26.47
N ARG A 950 -12.40 -69.59 -26.82
CA ARG A 950 -11.61 -68.34 -26.77
C ARG A 950 -11.82 -67.45 -28.01
N MET A 951 -12.59 -67.93 -28.99
CA MET A 951 -12.87 -67.26 -30.27
C MET A 951 -14.15 -66.40 -30.28
N ALA A 952 -14.79 -66.19 -29.13
CA ALA A 952 -16.04 -65.45 -28.99
C ALA A 952 -15.88 -63.96 -28.59
N SER A 953 -14.68 -63.37 -28.70
CA SER A 953 -14.54 -61.91 -28.67
C SER A 953 -14.67 -61.39 -30.11
N THR A 954 -15.38 -60.28 -30.27
CA THR A 954 -16.08 -59.77 -31.48
C THR A 954 -15.24 -59.52 -32.75
N ARG A 955 -14.00 -60.01 -32.85
CA ARG A 955 -13.18 -60.01 -34.07
C ARG A 955 -12.76 -61.40 -34.58
N ILE A 956 -13.10 -62.49 -33.88
CA ILE A 956 -12.84 -63.86 -34.36
C ILE A 956 -14.15 -64.57 -34.74
N ALA A 957 -15.32 -64.04 -34.38
CA ALA A 957 -16.62 -64.65 -34.68
C ALA A 957 -16.85 -64.91 -36.19
N SER A 958 -16.40 -64.00 -37.06
CA SER A 958 -16.48 -64.15 -38.52
C SER A 958 -15.56 -65.28 -39.03
N LEU A 959 -14.29 -65.33 -38.59
CA LEU A 959 -13.38 -66.43 -38.96
C LEU A 959 -13.86 -67.77 -38.38
N HIS A 960 -14.31 -67.77 -37.12
CA HIS A 960 -14.85 -68.93 -36.42
C HIS A 960 -16.07 -69.49 -37.14
N ASN A 961 -17.04 -68.67 -37.54
CA ASN A 961 -18.22 -69.10 -38.30
C ASN A 961 -17.84 -69.63 -39.69
N LEU A 962 -16.79 -69.10 -40.31
CA LEU A 962 -16.31 -69.56 -41.62
C LEU A 962 -15.59 -70.91 -41.56
N ILE A 963 -15.05 -71.30 -40.39
CA ILE A 963 -14.30 -72.56 -40.22
C ILE A 963 -15.01 -73.57 -39.32
N SER A 964 -16.11 -73.18 -38.64
CA SER A 964 -16.90 -74.03 -37.75
C SER A 964 -17.66 -75.09 -38.56
N GLY A 965 -16.97 -76.17 -38.90
CA GLY A 965 -17.46 -77.25 -39.77
C GLY A 965 -16.37 -77.82 -40.69
N ASP A 966 -15.31 -77.05 -40.94
CA ASP A 966 -14.16 -77.46 -41.75
C ASP A 966 -12.99 -77.90 -40.85
N LYS A 967 -12.90 -79.21 -40.61
CA LYS A 967 -11.83 -79.81 -39.80
C LYS A 967 -10.43 -79.57 -40.38
N THR A 968 -10.33 -79.41 -41.70
CA THR A 968 -9.04 -79.19 -42.38
C THR A 968 -8.59 -77.75 -42.18
N ALA A 969 -9.49 -76.78 -42.42
CA ALA A 969 -9.21 -75.37 -42.17
C ALA A 969 -8.91 -75.10 -40.69
N THR A 970 -9.68 -75.72 -39.78
CA THR A 970 -9.45 -75.62 -38.33
C THR A 970 -8.04 -76.05 -37.96
N LYS A 971 -7.59 -77.20 -38.47
CA LYS A 971 -6.26 -77.76 -38.15
C LYS A 971 -5.10 -77.01 -38.81
N ILE A 972 -5.34 -76.38 -39.96
CA ILE A 972 -4.36 -75.51 -40.64
C ILE A 972 -4.18 -74.19 -39.86
N ILE A 973 -5.25 -73.66 -39.28
CA ILE A 973 -5.26 -72.37 -38.58
C ILE A 973 -4.81 -72.52 -37.11
N GLU A 974 -5.04 -73.68 -36.51
CA GLU A 974 -4.70 -73.97 -35.12
C GLU A 974 -3.21 -73.74 -34.82
N GLY A 975 -2.93 -72.83 -33.87
CA GLY A 975 -1.58 -72.55 -33.38
C GLY A 975 -0.69 -71.70 -34.31
N ARG A 976 -1.20 -71.18 -35.43
CA ARG A 976 -0.42 -70.39 -36.41
C ARG A 976 -0.96 -68.97 -36.56
N SER A 977 -0.09 -68.00 -36.87
CA SER A 977 -0.52 -66.61 -37.10
C SER A 977 -1.18 -66.44 -38.48
N PRO A 978 -2.11 -65.47 -38.66
CA PRO A 978 -2.73 -65.20 -39.95
C PRO A 978 -1.70 -64.95 -41.06
N GLN A 979 -0.62 -64.20 -40.77
CA GLN A 979 0.45 -63.94 -41.72
C GLN A 979 1.24 -65.21 -42.09
N HIS A 980 1.52 -66.07 -41.10
CA HIS A 980 2.22 -67.34 -41.33
C HIS A 980 1.40 -68.29 -42.21
N ILE A 981 0.08 -68.33 -42.00
CA ILE A 981 -0.84 -69.14 -42.82
C ILE A 981 -0.90 -68.59 -44.25
N LEU A 982 -1.01 -67.26 -44.41
CA LEU A 982 -1.04 -66.60 -45.73
C LEU A 982 0.27 -66.74 -46.52
N ASN A 983 1.41 -66.87 -45.83
CA ASN A 983 2.72 -67.06 -46.45
C ASN A 983 3.02 -68.53 -46.82
N ASP A 984 2.27 -69.50 -46.29
CA ASP A 984 2.40 -70.92 -46.66
C ASP A 984 1.41 -71.26 -47.78
N SER A 985 1.89 -71.22 -49.03
CA SER A 985 1.10 -71.50 -50.23
C SER A 985 0.44 -72.90 -50.22
N LYS A 986 1.01 -73.88 -49.50
CA LYS A 986 0.40 -75.23 -49.33
C LYS A 986 -0.75 -75.24 -48.33
N SER A 987 -0.73 -74.32 -47.36
CA SER A 987 -1.83 -74.11 -46.41
C SER A 987 -2.93 -73.24 -47.01
N VAL A 988 -2.58 -72.13 -47.68
CA VAL A 988 -3.54 -71.24 -48.36
C VAL A 988 -4.34 -71.97 -49.44
N SER A 989 -3.71 -72.83 -50.24
CA SER A 989 -4.40 -73.58 -51.30
C SER A 989 -5.48 -74.54 -50.80
N LYS A 990 -5.50 -74.85 -49.50
CA LYS A 990 -6.48 -75.72 -48.84
C LYS A 990 -7.56 -74.97 -48.05
N LEU A 991 -7.52 -73.64 -48.04
CA LEU A 991 -8.49 -72.76 -47.36
C LEU A 991 -9.42 -72.11 -48.37
N ASN A 992 -10.68 -71.86 -47.98
CA ASN A 992 -11.61 -71.16 -48.87
C ASN A 992 -11.25 -69.65 -48.99
N ARG A 993 -11.69 -68.99 -50.07
CA ARG A 993 -11.40 -67.55 -50.31
C ARG A 993 -11.91 -66.61 -49.21
N ALA A 994 -13.03 -66.91 -48.56
CA ALA A 994 -13.57 -66.08 -47.48
C ALA A 994 -12.75 -66.19 -46.20
N VAL A 995 -12.22 -67.38 -45.88
CA VAL A 995 -11.26 -67.63 -44.79
C VAL A 995 -9.96 -66.90 -45.10
N ILE A 996 -9.46 -66.99 -46.34
CA ILE A 996 -8.25 -66.27 -46.78
C ILE A 996 -8.45 -64.74 -46.68
N ALA A 997 -9.60 -64.21 -47.13
CA ALA A 997 -9.91 -62.78 -47.05
C ALA A 997 -10.03 -62.30 -45.59
N GLU A 998 -10.60 -63.10 -44.70
CA GLU A 998 -10.69 -62.77 -43.28
C GLU A 998 -9.31 -62.87 -42.60
N LEU A 999 -8.48 -63.85 -42.99
CA LEU A 999 -7.07 -63.93 -42.58
C LEU A 999 -6.28 -62.70 -43.07
N HIS A 1000 -6.54 -62.19 -44.29
CA HIS A 1000 -5.94 -60.94 -44.78
C HIS A 1000 -6.39 -59.71 -43.99
N LYS A 1001 -7.65 -59.63 -43.56
CA LYS A 1001 -8.12 -58.54 -42.68
C LYS A 1001 -7.47 -58.62 -41.29
N LEU A 1002 -7.31 -59.83 -40.74
CA LEU A 1002 -6.65 -60.06 -39.46
C LEU A 1002 -5.14 -59.75 -39.55
N ALA A 1003 -4.50 -60.12 -40.66
CA ALA A 1003 -3.14 -59.73 -41.01
C ALA A 1003 -2.97 -58.20 -41.10
N ASN A 1004 -3.90 -57.50 -41.78
CA ASN A 1004 -3.87 -56.03 -41.90
C ASN A 1004 -4.20 -55.30 -40.58
N ALA A 1005 -4.94 -55.92 -39.65
CA ALA A 1005 -5.15 -55.38 -38.31
C ALA A 1005 -3.89 -55.50 -37.44
N ASN A 1006 -3.07 -56.53 -37.70
CA ASN A 1006 -1.80 -56.77 -37.03
C ASN A 1006 -0.67 -55.90 -37.60
N SER A 1007 -0.62 -55.64 -38.92
CA SER A 1007 0.40 -54.76 -39.54
C SER A 1007 0.40 -53.34 -38.96
N LYS A 1008 -0.75 -52.84 -38.51
CA LYS A 1008 -0.89 -51.56 -37.80
C LYS A 1008 -0.18 -51.52 -36.44
N ARG A 1009 0.20 -52.66 -35.87
CA ARG A 1009 0.93 -52.77 -34.59
C ARG A 1009 2.45 -52.78 -34.78
N ASN A 1010 2.91 -52.87 -36.02
CA ASN A 1010 4.31 -52.93 -36.36
C ASN A 1010 4.88 -51.53 -36.46
N PHE A 1011 6.10 -51.35 -35.97
CA PHE A 1011 6.83 -50.09 -36.16
C PHE A 1011 8.34 -50.33 -36.17
N ILE A 1012 9.03 -49.46 -36.87
CA ILE A 1012 10.49 -49.40 -36.92
C ILE A 1012 10.90 -48.11 -36.24
N HIS A 1013 11.68 -48.24 -35.18
CA HIS A 1013 12.28 -47.11 -34.49
C HIS A 1013 13.76 -47.02 -34.84
N THR A 1014 14.15 -45.88 -35.42
CA THR A 1014 15.55 -45.57 -35.69
C THR A 1014 16.05 -44.58 -34.65
N ILE A 1015 17.08 -44.98 -33.90
CA ILE A 1015 17.71 -44.19 -32.83
C ILE A 1015 19.16 -43.91 -33.20
N LYS A 1016 19.66 -42.73 -32.87
CA LYS A 1016 21.05 -42.31 -33.09
C LYS A 1016 21.67 -41.88 -31.78
N GLY A 1017 22.84 -42.41 -31.44
CA GLY A 1017 23.57 -42.02 -30.23
C GLY A 1017 23.93 -40.54 -30.22
N ASN A 1018 23.66 -39.84 -29.13
CA ASN A 1018 23.97 -38.41 -28.98
C ASN A 1018 25.41 -38.23 -28.49
N LYS A 1019 25.82 -39.06 -27.53
CA LYS A 1019 27.15 -39.09 -26.92
C LYS A 1019 27.55 -40.55 -26.65
N ASN A 1020 28.79 -40.78 -26.22
CA ASN A 1020 29.21 -42.10 -25.76
C ASN A 1020 28.58 -42.40 -24.40
N GLY A 1021 27.92 -43.54 -24.25
CA GLY A 1021 27.30 -43.98 -23.00
C GLY A 1021 26.44 -45.23 -23.16
N THR A 1022 25.25 -45.27 -22.55
CA THR A 1022 24.38 -46.46 -22.51
C THR A 1022 23.01 -46.17 -23.13
N LEU A 1023 22.62 -46.97 -24.10
CA LEU A 1023 21.27 -47.02 -24.66
C LEU A 1023 20.44 -48.04 -23.87
N ASN A 1024 19.39 -47.54 -23.20
CA ASN A 1024 18.41 -48.33 -22.46
C ASN A 1024 17.06 -48.29 -23.19
N TYR A 1025 16.85 -49.17 -24.16
CA TYR A 1025 15.64 -49.24 -24.97
C TYR A 1025 14.58 -50.14 -24.34
N MET A 1026 13.44 -49.54 -23.99
CA MET A 1026 12.33 -50.24 -23.37
C MET A 1026 11.15 -50.38 -24.35
N VAL A 1027 10.42 -51.50 -24.26
CA VAL A 1027 9.12 -51.74 -24.90
C VAL A 1027 8.26 -52.50 -23.91
N LYS A 1028 7.06 -52.02 -23.63
CA LYS A 1028 6.12 -52.74 -22.76
C LYS A 1028 4.78 -52.89 -23.48
N SER A 1029 4.10 -54.01 -23.26
CA SER A 1029 2.79 -54.29 -23.85
C SER A 1029 2.02 -55.29 -22.99
N GLY A 1030 0.86 -54.88 -22.49
CA GLY A 1030 0.10 -55.65 -21.51
C GLY A 1030 0.91 -55.90 -20.23
N LEU A 1031 0.87 -57.16 -19.78
CA LEU A 1031 1.60 -57.63 -18.60
C LEU A 1031 3.11 -57.87 -18.86
N ASN A 1032 3.59 -57.71 -20.11
CA ASN A 1032 4.97 -58.00 -20.49
C ASN A 1032 5.76 -56.69 -20.66
N LEU A 1033 6.93 -56.63 -20.05
CA LEU A 1033 7.92 -55.56 -20.19
C LEU A 1033 9.20 -56.16 -20.76
N PHE A 1034 9.76 -55.45 -21.72
CA PHE A 1034 11.00 -55.79 -22.37
C PHE A 1034 11.96 -54.60 -22.34
N ASN A 1035 13.23 -54.85 -22.03
CA ASN A 1035 14.27 -53.82 -22.02
C ASN A 1035 15.58 -54.37 -22.59
N VAL A 1036 16.14 -53.65 -23.57
CA VAL A 1036 17.51 -53.82 -24.08
C VAL A 1036 18.39 -52.74 -23.50
N GLU A 1037 19.44 -53.15 -22.81
CA GLU A 1037 20.52 -52.28 -22.37
C GLU A 1037 21.78 -52.59 -23.16
N THR A 1038 22.41 -51.56 -23.74
CA THR A 1038 23.64 -51.71 -24.51
C THR A 1038 24.47 -50.43 -24.50
N ALA A 1039 25.79 -50.54 -24.65
CA ALA A 1039 26.63 -49.37 -24.94
C ALA A 1039 26.26 -48.72 -26.29
N VAL A 1040 26.36 -47.40 -26.38
CA VAL A 1040 26.11 -46.58 -27.58
C VAL A 1040 27.21 -45.53 -27.74
N ASN A 1041 27.74 -45.37 -28.96
CA ASN A 1041 28.67 -44.28 -29.29
C ASN A 1041 27.94 -43.08 -29.90
N SER A 1042 28.55 -41.88 -29.84
CA SER A 1042 28.04 -40.71 -30.55
C SER A 1042 27.89 -41.00 -32.05
N ASN A 1043 26.75 -40.63 -32.62
CA ASN A 1043 26.30 -40.90 -33.97
C ASN A 1043 26.08 -42.38 -34.35
N GLU A 1044 26.17 -43.33 -33.42
CA GLU A 1044 25.87 -44.75 -33.69
C GLU A 1044 24.36 -44.96 -33.86
N THR A 1045 23.93 -45.56 -34.98
CA THR A 1045 22.49 -45.79 -35.23
C THR A 1045 22.05 -47.20 -34.85
N HIS A 1046 20.92 -47.30 -34.16
CA HIS A 1046 20.21 -48.55 -33.85
C HIS A 1046 18.85 -48.55 -34.54
N LYS A 1047 18.53 -49.67 -35.19
CA LYS A 1047 17.19 -49.94 -35.71
C LYS A 1047 16.57 -51.03 -34.88
N LEU A 1048 15.45 -50.70 -34.25
CA LEU A 1048 14.63 -51.62 -33.48
C LEU A 1048 13.31 -51.79 -34.23
N GLU A 1049 13.06 -53.02 -34.64
CA GLU A 1049 11.86 -53.41 -35.35
C GLU A 1049 11.00 -54.23 -34.39
N VAL A 1050 9.79 -53.75 -34.16
CA VAL A 1050 8.81 -54.40 -33.29
C VAL A 1050 7.65 -54.84 -34.15
N ASN A 1051 7.39 -56.14 -34.14
CA ASN A 1051 6.31 -56.75 -34.90
C ASN A 1051 5.29 -57.41 -33.97
N ASP A 1052 4.02 -57.30 -34.34
CA ASP A 1052 2.87 -57.92 -33.68
C ASP A 1052 2.81 -57.60 -32.18
N LEU A 1053 3.08 -56.34 -31.82
CA LEU A 1053 3.10 -55.89 -30.44
C LEU A 1053 1.83 -56.29 -29.68
N GLY A 1054 2.02 -56.89 -28.50
CA GLY A 1054 0.92 -57.31 -27.61
C GLY A 1054 0.17 -58.56 -28.08
N SER A 1055 0.59 -59.19 -29.17
CA SER A 1055 0.09 -60.50 -29.58
C SER A 1055 0.81 -61.65 -28.84
N ASN A 1056 0.35 -62.88 -29.06
CA ASN A 1056 1.02 -64.09 -28.57
C ASN A 1056 2.36 -64.40 -29.26
N PHE A 1057 2.73 -63.65 -30.29
CA PHE A 1057 3.89 -63.86 -31.15
C PHE A 1057 4.68 -62.56 -31.35
N MET A 1058 4.80 -61.72 -30.31
CA MET A 1058 5.57 -60.48 -30.40
C MET A 1058 7.02 -60.80 -30.75
N THR A 1059 7.51 -60.20 -31.82
CA THR A 1059 8.92 -60.31 -32.24
C THR A 1059 9.59 -58.96 -32.09
N LEU A 1060 10.74 -58.96 -31.42
CA LEU A 1060 11.65 -57.83 -31.42
C LEU A 1060 12.92 -58.20 -32.19
N LYS A 1061 13.29 -57.35 -33.14
CA LYS A 1061 14.56 -57.42 -33.84
C LYS A 1061 15.39 -56.19 -33.55
N MET A 1062 16.65 -56.41 -33.23
CA MET A 1062 17.63 -55.33 -33.10
C MET A 1062 18.81 -55.60 -34.02
N ASN A 1063 19.14 -54.57 -34.81
CA ASN A 1063 20.36 -54.55 -35.61
C ASN A 1063 21.35 -53.52 -35.05
N SER A 1064 22.62 -53.93 -34.93
CA SER A 1064 23.73 -53.09 -34.50
C SER A 1064 24.80 -53.04 -35.57
N ALA A 1065 25.29 -51.83 -35.88
CA ALA A 1065 26.36 -51.63 -36.88
C ALA A 1065 27.74 -52.15 -36.42
N ARG A 1066 27.94 -52.39 -35.12
CA ARG A 1066 29.16 -52.97 -34.54
C ARG A 1066 28.85 -54.15 -33.62
N VAL A 1067 29.84 -55.03 -33.44
CA VAL A 1067 29.76 -56.12 -32.46
C VAL A 1067 29.79 -55.55 -31.04
N LYS A 1068 28.80 -55.91 -30.22
CA LYS A 1068 28.70 -55.51 -28.81
C LYS A 1068 27.83 -56.49 -28.02
N ASN A 1069 28.00 -56.49 -26.70
CA ASN A 1069 27.14 -57.25 -25.81
C ASN A 1069 25.95 -56.39 -25.37
N ILE A 1070 24.79 -57.03 -25.26
CA ILE A 1070 23.57 -56.43 -24.76
C ILE A 1070 23.06 -57.21 -23.55
N ASN A 1071 22.33 -56.53 -22.68
CA ASN A 1071 21.57 -57.14 -21.61
C ASN A 1071 20.08 -57.06 -21.95
N LEU A 1072 19.36 -58.16 -21.78
CA LEU A 1072 17.93 -58.24 -22.01
C LEU A 1072 17.21 -58.49 -20.68
N ASN A 1073 16.24 -57.65 -20.36
CA ASN A 1073 15.37 -57.84 -19.21
C ASN A 1073 13.95 -58.05 -19.72
N ILE A 1074 13.35 -59.18 -19.35
CA ILE A 1074 11.98 -59.56 -19.72
C ILE A 1074 11.20 -59.79 -18.43
N GLN A 1075 10.20 -58.96 -18.16
CA GLN A 1075 9.37 -59.05 -16.97
C GLN A 1075 7.91 -59.33 -17.32
N ASN A 1076 7.30 -60.28 -16.63
CA ASN A 1076 5.89 -60.60 -16.76
C ASN A 1076 5.18 -60.41 -15.42
N GLN A 1077 4.13 -59.59 -15.40
CA GLN A 1077 3.32 -59.34 -14.21
C GLN A 1077 2.21 -60.40 -14.08
N ILE A 1078 1.98 -60.89 -12.87
CA ILE A 1078 1.01 -61.96 -12.55
C ILE A 1078 -0.17 -61.31 -11.80
N GLY A 1079 -1.05 -60.62 -12.51
CA GLY A 1079 -2.23 -59.98 -11.94
C GLY A 1079 -1.98 -58.61 -11.28
N VAL A 1080 -2.99 -58.11 -10.56
CA VAL A 1080 -3.04 -56.74 -9.99
C VAL A 1080 -2.41 -56.61 -8.59
N GLY A 1081 -2.00 -57.71 -7.96
CA GLY A 1081 -1.49 -57.75 -6.58
C GLY A 1081 0.02 -57.49 -6.40
N GLY A 1082 0.72 -57.04 -7.44
CA GLY A 1082 2.18 -56.78 -7.38
C GLY A 1082 3.06 -58.01 -7.63
N ASP A 1083 2.47 -59.17 -7.96
CA ASP A 1083 3.22 -60.38 -8.28
C ASP A 1083 3.87 -60.28 -9.67
N PHE A 1084 5.10 -60.75 -9.81
CA PHE A 1084 5.84 -60.70 -11.07
C PHE A 1084 6.89 -61.81 -11.22
N THR A 1085 7.33 -61.99 -12.46
CA THR A 1085 8.55 -62.71 -12.84
C THR A 1085 9.45 -61.80 -13.65
N LEU A 1086 10.75 -61.90 -13.46
CA LEU A 1086 11.77 -61.16 -14.17
C LEU A 1086 12.86 -62.13 -14.63
N MET A 1087 13.10 -62.17 -15.93
CA MET A 1087 14.20 -62.88 -16.57
C MET A 1087 15.24 -61.85 -17.02
N LYS A 1088 16.45 -61.93 -16.48
CA LYS A 1088 17.60 -61.14 -16.93
C LYS A 1088 18.55 -62.04 -17.72
N ILE A 1089 18.83 -61.67 -18.96
CA ILE A 1089 19.76 -62.37 -19.84
C ILE A 1089 20.93 -61.43 -20.08
N GLN A 1090 22.10 -61.81 -19.58
CA GLN A 1090 23.26 -60.93 -19.58
C GLN A 1090 24.26 -61.32 -20.66
N ASN A 1091 24.97 -60.31 -21.18
CA ASN A 1091 26.09 -60.47 -22.10
C ASN A 1091 25.75 -61.17 -23.43
N PHE A 1092 24.59 -60.90 -24.02
CA PHE A 1092 24.21 -61.44 -25.32
C PHE A 1092 24.94 -60.71 -26.47
N PRO A 1093 25.73 -61.37 -27.33
CA PRO A 1093 26.48 -60.70 -28.40
C PRO A 1093 25.61 -60.38 -29.63
N VAL A 1094 25.62 -59.11 -30.07
CA VAL A 1094 24.90 -58.60 -31.26
C VAL A 1094 25.86 -57.85 -32.18
N GLY A 1095 25.72 -58.01 -33.50
CA GLY A 1095 26.47 -57.25 -34.50
C GLY A 1095 25.90 -57.41 -35.92
N PRO A 1096 26.58 -56.89 -36.96
CA PRO A 1096 26.07 -56.89 -38.33
C PRO A 1096 25.73 -58.29 -38.90
N ALA A 1097 26.50 -59.31 -38.49
CA ALA A 1097 26.30 -60.71 -38.87
C ALA A 1097 25.44 -61.51 -37.87
N ASN A 1098 25.34 -61.05 -36.62
CA ASN A 1098 24.66 -61.74 -35.50
C ASN A 1098 23.53 -60.85 -34.99
N LYS A 1099 22.37 -60.91 -35.64
CA LYS A 1099 21.20 -60.10 -35.28
C LYS A 1099 20.53 -60.67 -34.03
N LEU A 1100 20.02 -59.80 -33.17
CA LEU A 1100 19.11 -60.21 -32.10
C LEU A 1100 17.71 -60.36 -32.69
N GLU A 1101 17.12 -61.54 -32.53
CA GLU A 1101 15.69 -61.76 -32.72
C GLU A 1101 15.13 -62.49 -31.50
N VAL A 1102 14.20 -61.85 -30.80
CA VAL A 1102 13.54 -62.40 -29.61
C VAL A 1102 12.05 -62.50 -29.89
N ASN A 1103 11.52 -63.70 -29.77
CA ASN A 1103 10.08 -63.95 -29.78
C ASN A 1103 9.60 -64.15 -28.34
N ILE A 1104 8.65 -63.31 -27.94
CA ILE A 1104 8.12 -63.29 -26.59
C ILE A 1104 6.66 -63.75 -26.65
N LYS A 1105 6.37 -64.88 -26.00
CA LYS A 1105 4.99 -65.33 -25.83
C LYS A 1105 4.35 -64.58 -24.66
N GLN A 1106 3.04 -64.34 -24.75
CA GLN A 1106 2.31 -63.62 -23.72
C GLN A 1106 2.38 -64.36 -22.36
N GLY A 1107 2.70 -63.63 -21.29
CA GLY A 1107 2.82 -64.17 -19.94
C GLY A 1107 4.08 -65.01 -19.76
N ILE A 1108 3.98 -66.14 -19.05
CA ILE A 1108 5.11 -67.05 -18.76
C ILE A 1108 5.27 -68.17 -19.82
N GLY A 1109 4.62 -68.02 -20.99
CA GLY A 1109 4.48 -69.08 -22.01
C GLY A 1109 5.74 -69.43 -22.81
N GLY A 1110 6.80 -68.63 -22.72
CA GLY A 1110 8.12 -68.92 -23.31
C GLY A 1110 8.79 -67.71 -23.97
N VAL A 1111 10.11 -67.69 -23.92
CA VAL A 1111 10.98 -66.73 -24.60
C VAL A 1111 11.87 -67.50 -25.56
N GLU A 1112 11.79 -67.20 -26.85
CA GLU A 1112 12.65 -67.80 -27.87
C GLU A 1112 13.65 -66.76 -28.34
N ILE A 1113 14.93 -67.10 -28.30
CA ILE A 1113 16.02 -66.24 -28.75
C ILE A 1113 16.66 -66.92 -29.93
N LEU A 1114 16.69 -66.24 -31.07
CA LEU A 1114 17.35 -66.72 -32.28
C LEU A 1114 18.66 -65.97 -32.46
N ASN A 1115 19.73 -66.70 -32.79
CA ASN A 1115 21.04 -66.11 -33.08
C ASN A 1115 21.72 -66.91 -34.19
N ASN A 1116 22.23 -66.23 -35.22
CA ASN A 1116 22.93 -66.88 -36.34
C ASN A 1116 24.45 -67.03 -36.10
N GLY A 1117 24.95 -66.73 -34.90
CA GLY A 1117 26.36 -66.79 -34.52
C GLY A 1117 26.85 -68.15 -33.96
N PRO A 1118 28.14 -68.26 -33.58
CA PRO A 1118 28.74 -69.45 -32.99
C PRO A 1118 28.17 -69.76 -31.59
N GLN A 1119 28.38 -70.98 -31.08
CA GLN A 1119 27.88 -71.43 -29.76
C GLN A 1119 28.46 -70.58 -28.61
N PHE A 1120 27.62 -70.18 -27.64
CA PHE A 1120 28.03 -69.43 -26.44
C PHE A 1120 27.12 -69.74 -25.25
N ASN A 1121 27.59 -69.43 -24.04
CA ASN A 1121 26.82 -69.59 -22.80
C ASN A 1121 26.22 -68.24 -22.36
N LEU A 1122 24.93 -68.26 -22.02
CA LEU A 1122 24.19 -67.14 -21.46
C LEU A 1122 23.99 -67.30 -19.97
N ASN A 1123 24.18 -66.21 -19.22
CA ASN A 1123 23.74 -66.14 -17.83
C ASN A 1123 22.31 -65.63 -17.81
N VAL A 1124 21.37 -66.50 -17.44
CA VAL A 1124 19.95 -66.22 -17.30
C VAL A 1124 19.61 -66.19 -15.82
N THR A 1125 19.29 -65.02 -15.28
CA THR A 1125 18.82 -64.87 -13.90
C THR A 1125 17.31 -64.75 -13.87
N MET A 1126 16.65 -65.70 -13.24
CA MET A 1126 15.22 -65.66 -12.96
C MET A 1126 14.97 -65.09 -11.57
N SER A 1127 14.02 -64.17 -11.46
CA SER A 1127 13.52 -63.62 -10.20
C SER A 1127 11.99 -63.62 -10.20
N SER A 1128 11.35 -63.87 -9.06
CA SER A 1128 9.89 -63.80 -8.93
C SER A 1128 9.48 -63.29 -7.55
N LYS A 1129 8.36 -62.58 -7.49
CA LYS A 1129 7.64 -62.22 -6.25
C LYS A 1129 6.21 -62.71 -6.41
N ILE A 1130 5.77 -63.67 -5.59
CA ILE A 1130 4.39 -64.19 -5.60
C ILE A 1130 3.88 -64.21 -4.17
N ASN A 1131 2.73 -63.58 -3.89
CA ASN A 1131 2.15 -63.49 -2.55
C ASN A 1131 3.16 -63.03 -1.49
N LYS A 1132 3.95 -61.98 -1.83
CA LYS A 1132 5.01 -61.41 -0.99
C LYS A 1132 6.25 -62.30 -0.75
N VAL A 1133 6.34 -63.47 -1.38
CA VAL A 1133 7.52 -64.34 -1.30
C VAL A 1133 8.42 -64.12 -2.51
N SER A 1134 9.67 -63.72 -2.28
CA SER A 1134 10.69 -63.51 -3.32
C SER A 1134 11.52 -64.77 -3.57
N SER A 1135 11.92 -65.02 -4.81
CA SER A 1135 12.84 -66.10 -5.19
C SER A 1135 13.73 -65.65 -6.35
N GLN A 1136 15.00 -66.02 -6.32
CA GLN A 1136 15.98 -65.68 -7.38
C GLN A 1136 16.95 -66.84 -7.61
N LYS A 1137 17.27 -67.12 -8.87
CA LYS A 1137 18.29 -68.13 -9.25
C LYS A 1137 18.91 -67.76 -10.60
N THR A 1138 20.22 -68.00 -10.73
CA THR A 1138 20.96 -67.79 -11.99
C THR A 1138 21.28 -69.14 -12.62
N PHE A 1139 21.08 -69.24 -13.93
CA PHE A 1139 21.29 -70.41 -14.76
C PHE A 1139 22.29 -70.08 -15.86
N THR A 1140 23.17 -71.02 -16.19
CA THR A 1140 24.05 -70.93 -17.36
C THR A 1140 23.45 -71.76 -18.48
N VAL A 1141 23.11 -71.11 -19.59
CA VAL A 1141 22.35 -71.70 -20.69
C VAL A 1141 23.19 -71.72 -21.97
N PRO A 1142 23.53 -72.89 -22.54
CA PRO A 1142 24.20 -72.96 -23.83
C PRO A 1142 23.23 -72.61 -24.97
N VAL A 1143 23.69 -71.81 -25.93
CA VAL A 1143 22.91 -71.38 -27.10
C VAL A 1143 23.62 -71.80 -28.37
N GLU A 1144 22.96 -72.59 -29.23
CA GLU A 1144 23.44 -73.00 -30.56
C GLU A 1144 22.34 -72.72 -31.60
N LYS A 1145 22.51 -71.71 -32.44
CA LYS A 1145 21.53 -71.20 -33.44
C LYS A 1145 20.21 -70.63 -32.86
N GLY A 1146 19.92 -70.89 -31.59
CA GLY A 1146 18.81 -70.32 -30.82
C GLY A 1146 18.55 -71.10 -29.52
N VAL A 1147 17.67 -70.59 -28.68
CA VAL A 1147 17.25 -71.24 -27.41
C VAL A 1147 15.81 -70.89 -27.06
N ARG A 1148 15.05 -71.82 -26.44
CA ARG A 1148 13.69 -71.58 -25.95
C ARG A 1148 13.64 -71.72 -24.44
N LEU A 1149 13.59 -70.60 -23.75
CA LEU A 1149 13.46 -70.55 -22.30
C LEU A 1149 11.99 -70.62 -21.90
N MET A 1150 11.63 -71.44 -20.91
CA MET A 1150 10.26 -71.51 -20.37
C MET A 1150 10.19 -70.94 -18.94
N PRO A 1151 9.86 -69.64 -18.77
CA PRO A 1151 9.76 -68.99 -17.46
C PRO A 1151 8.82 -69.69 -16.46
N ALA A 1152 7.78 -70.38 -16.95
CA ALA A 1152 6.81 -71.07 -16.12
C ALA A 1152 7.41 -72.22 -15.28
N SER A 1153 8.46 -72.89 -15.77
CA SER A 1153 9.17 -73.95 -15.04
C SER A 1153 9.81 -73.43 -13.75
N PHE A 1154 10.27 -72.17 -13.74
CA PHE A 1154 10.86 -71.56 -12.56
C PHE A 1154 9.86 -71.36 -11.43
N LEU A 1155 8.60 -71.09 -11.76
CA LEU A 1155 7.53 -70.88 -10.78
C LEU A 1155 7.04 -72.19 -10.15
N THR A 1156 7.18 -73.30 -10.85
CA THR A 1156 6.64 -74.61 -10.46
C THR A 1156 7.71 -75.51 -9.85
N GLU A 1157 8.90 -75.55 -10.45
CA GLU A 1157 9.97 -76.50 -10.12
C GLU A 1157 11.25 -75.82 -9.62
N LYS A 1158 11.32 -74.48 -9.62
CA LYS A 1158 12.55 -73.70 -9.34
C LYS A 1158 13.74 -74.07 -10.23
N GLU A 1159 13.45 -74.62 -11.41
CA GLU A 1159 14.39 -74.89 -12.50
C GLU A 1159 14.03 -74.05 -13.73
N LEU A 1160 14.91 -73.98 -14.72
CA LEU A 1160 14.65 -73.30 -15.98
C LEU A 1160 14.75 -74.33 -17.09
N THR A 1161 13.61 -74.71 -17.67
CA THR A 1161 13.58 -75.53 -18.90
C THR A 1161 14.09 -74.69 -20.08
N VAL A 1162 15.08 -75.24 -20.79
CA VAL A 1162 15.86 -74.63 -21.88
C VAL A 1162 15.60 -75.33 -23.20
#